data_AF-A0A7C4C782-F1
#
_entry.id   AF-A0A7C4C782-F1
#
_cell.length_a   1.000
_cell.length_b   1.000
_cell.length_c   1.000
_cell.angle_alpha   90.00
_cell.angle_beta   90.00
_cell.angle_gamma   90.00
#
_symmetry.space_group_name_H-M   'P 1'
#
loop_
_entity.id
_entity.type
_entity.pdbx_description
1 polymer ?
#
loop_
_entity_poly.entity_id
_entity_poly.type
_entity_poly.pdbx_seq_one_letter_code
_entity_poly.pdbx_strand_id
1 'polypeptide(L)'
;TQVDPAAPTANFGGERQLGWQGGTNRKVLILFRDLHRAIGPGKTIQSTTLKLHVVPGQWATGNEIRVYRLLRPWRAGSHQAGDGPQHWTASWQYALYSANAAEAQLWGTPGAAGAGVDRAATPTVTANTGVNYSNGVWQVTGLTADLARFYAAGQENFGWVLEFTNPAAATGTNLFYSSETPNIALRPELVVTYATNPSPPSRAIDLDVTQIARTPEYYRYNPNAYEYKLFHDEWVGLLRTPGYATTRKWPNNGEVVTFTAQVVNKGTTSASGPFAYRWLINGQVVATGTEPTGIAVGATRTYTLNWTWDANDWAGDTDLHRKSADHRDRWVTFEVDTAGQVIEHSKYNNSLTSYLEAPAMGFYVEQSMYDYFNATQNQVGTYSFEDWLNWCVQVWNETYLEMSRFAGFAEDGCLERVRVQKIQVVPDGTLDPGGNHVPGGVTNFLLDGEWGFRPDAAYVAKYSKLIEWGLLHECTHQLGNIDQYTMNMEAGTPSTPSRVKVRDGTPHYVTRGYYPPFAGLMGGGDTRFSPEYEGTGLLAGWDVGALNANTGYRRGFYGEQIYDLADTLRLRAVHAGGGPIPFAQFKVWQSRAGETPDASTYSWQPIYTGTADADGIVTLPNVGTLEPGPVTTLTGHTLKPNPWGRLNVVGTNGSLMIRIDGYGQRDYAFHRVSEFNCAYWAGHTSVYTHDVPVQITPAGNLSPVNIALGKTATSNVGGTPGYVTDGNLATRWDPGNTAAGAYLQVNLGGPHNVALLTLVQNGWAGDFFAQFRIETSLTGAFAGEQTLWAVERVGWGNTVGTRRDIDPADENIVWVTYAGVPTAARYVRITCEEA
;
A
#
# COMPACT_ATOMS: atom_id res chain seq x y z
N THR A 1 18.22 2.36 6.46
CA THR A 1 19.12 2.89 5.41
C THR A 1 20.53 2.96 5.94
N GLN A 2 21.53 3.17 5.08
CA GLN A 2 22.92 3.46 5.48
C GLN A 2 23.38 4.80 4.92
N VAL A 3 24.44 5.35 5.50
CA VAL A 3 25.10 6.57 5.03
C VAL A 3 26.60 6.32 4.92
N ASP A 4 27.21 6.77 3.82
CA ASP A 4 28.59 6.45 3.48
C ASP A 4 29.39 7.74 3.16
N PRO A 5 30.50 8.03 3.86
CA PRO A 5 31.36 9.16 3.50
C PRO A 5 31.96 9.07 2.09
N ALA A 6 32.11 7.87 1.52
CA ALA A 6 32.61 7.68 0.17
C ALA A 6 31.60 8.10 -0.91
N ALA A 7 30.31 8.15 -0.56
CA ALA A 7 29.22 8.57 -1.44
C ALA A 7 28.34 9.58 -0.69
N PRO A 8 28.84 10.80 -0.43
CA PRO A 8 28.34 11.64 0.64
C PRO A 8 26.92 12.21 0.40
N THR A 9 26.44 12.16 -0.84
CA THR A 9 25.11 12.61 -1.24
C THR A 9 24.21 11.45 -1.67
N ALA A 10 24.71 10.22 -1.73
CA ALA A 10 23.91 9.08 -2.18
C ALA A 10 22.88 8.68 -1.12
N ASN A 11 21.69 8.28 -1.60
CA ASN A 11 20.70 7.58 -0.79
C ASN A 11 20.91 6.06 -0.89
N PHE A 12 20.58 5.34 0.18
CA PHE A 12 20.69 3.87 0.26
C PHE A 12 19.41 3.25 0.84
N GLY A 13 18.27 3.90 0.64
CA GLY A 13 16.99 3.51 1.21
C GLY A 13 16.48 2.18 0.67
N GLY A 14 16.71 1.91 -0.62
CA GLY A 14 16.31 0.71 -1.34
C GLY A 14 17.26 -0.49 -1.24
N GLU A 15 18.34 -0.36 -0.47
CA GLU A 15 19.33 -1.43 -0.32
C GLU A 15 18.76 -2.61 0.48
N ARG A 16 18.82 -3.82 -0.09
CA ARG A 16 18.38 -5.07 0.59
C ARG A 16 19.29 -5.47 1.74
N GLN A 17 20.54 -5.02 1.71
CA GLN A 17 21.56 -5.35 2.70
C GLN A 17 22.21 -4.07 3.18
N LEU A 18 22.35 -3.93 4.48
CA LEU A 18 22.96 -2.77 5.13
C LEU A 18 24.07 -3.25 6.06
N GLY A 19 24.99 -2.36 6.37
CA GLY A 19 25.95 -2.64 7.43
C GLY A 19 27.24 -1.87 7.28
N TRP A 20 28.32 -2.48 7.77
CA TRP A 20 29.61 -1.82 7.90
C TRP A 20 30.69 -2.58 7.14
N GLN A 21 31.70 -1.84 6.70
CA GLN A 21 32.92 -2.37 6.09
C GLN A 21 34.13 -1.85 6.88
N GLY A 22 35.03 -2.74 7.26
CA GLY A 22 36.25 -2.42 7.99
C GLY A 22 37.11 -1.39 7.23
N GLY A 23 37.72 -0.47 7.97
CA GLY A 23 38.45 0.67 7.42
C GLY A 23 37.56 1.80 6.90
N THR A 24 36.23 1.65 6.86
CA THR A 24 35.28 2.67 6.40
C THR A 24 34.47 3.24 7.55
N ASN A 25 34.05 4.51 7.46
CA ASN A 25 33.19 5.15 8.46
C ASN A 25 31.70 5.14 8.05
N ARG A 26 31.25 4.05 7.43
CA ARG A 26 29.83 3.82 7.12
C ARG A 26 29.01 3.75 8.39
N LYS A 27 27.76 4.18 8.33
CA LYS A 27 26.82 4.10 9.45
C LYS A 27 25.45 3.63 8.98
N VAL A 28 24.72 3.01 9.89
CA VAL A 28 23.36 2.54 9.66
C VAL A 28 22.40 3.42 10.44
N LEU A 29 21.33 3.87 9.79
CA LEU A 29 20.18 4.51 10.43
C LEU A 29 19.00 3.55 10.44
N ILE A 30 18.40 3.34 11.61
CA ILE A 30 17.28 2.42 11.81
C ILE A 30 16.20 3.04 12.70
N LEU A 31 14.94 2.86 12.32
CA LEU A 31 13.77 3.43 12.99
C LEU A 31 12.63 2.41 12.98
N PHE A 32 11.98 2.26 14.13
CA PHE A 32 10.70 1.55 14.27
C PHE A 32 9.65 2.58 14.67
N ARG A 33 8.66 2.83 13.80
CA ARG A 33 7.57 3.78 14.04
C ARG A 33 6.38 3.10 14.73
N ASP A 34 5.37 3.88 15.14
CA ASP A 34 4.08 3.42 15.68
C ASP A 34 4.15 2.44 16.88
N LEU A 35 4.98 2.74 17.87
CA LEU A 35 5.13 1.87 19.06
C LEU A 35 3.81 1.59 19.78
N HIS A 36 2.88 2.56 19.82
CA HIS A 36 1.55 2.38 20.39
C HIS A 36 0.70 1.36 19.64
N ARG A 37 0.80 1.27 18.31
CA ARG A 37 0.09 0.25 17.53
C ARG A 37 0.61 -1.15 17.84
N ALA A 38 1.92 -1.28 18.04
CA ALA A 38 2.56 -2.58 18.35
C ALA A 38 2.39 -3.02 19.81
N ILE A 39 2.47 -2.10 20.77
CA ILE A 39 2.55 -2.40 22.22
C ILE A 39 1.19 -2.23 22.92
N GLY A 40 0.34 -1.34 22.40
CA GLY A 40 -0.89 -0.89 23.05
C GLY A 40 -0.64 0.14 24.16
N PRO A 41 -1.68 0.80 24.68
CA PRO A 41 -1.55 1.82 25.71
C PRO A 41 -1.31 1.24 27.11
N GLY A 42 -0.85 2.11 28.03
CA GLY A 42 -0.73 1.80 29.47
C GLY A 42 0.31 0.73 29.80
N LYS A 43 1.38 0.63 29.01
CA LYS A 43 2.47 -0.34 29.22
C LYS A 43 3.72 0.31 29.79
N THR A 44 4.54 -0.51 30.46
CA THR A 44 5.90 -0.16 30.87
C THR A 44 6.86 -1.09 30.16
N ILE A 45 7.83 -0.52 29.44
CA ILE A 45 8.85 -1.28 28.72
C ILE A 45 9.82 -1.89 29.73
N GLN A 46 10.00 -3.21 29.69
CA GLN A 46 10.86 -3.96 30.61
C GLN A 46 12.21 -4.31 29.97
N SER A 47 12.20 -4.77 28.72
CA SER A 47 13.42 -5.06 27.97
C SER A 47 13.24 -4.86 26.48
N THR A 48 14.33 -4.54 25.80
CA THR A 48 14.38 -4.27 24.36
C THR A 48 15.59 -4.92 23.75
N THR A 49 15.37 -5.68 22.68
CA THR A 49 16.43 -6.30 21.87
C THR A 49 16.21 -5.99 20.40
N LEU A 50 17.16 -5.30 19.77
CA LEU A 50 17.21 -5.16 18.32
C LEU A 50 17.90 -6.40 17.72
N LYS A 51 17.22 -7.10 16.82
CA LYS A 51 17.77 -8.25 16.10
C LYS A 51 18.07 -7.87 14.65
N LEU A 52 19.30 -8.17 14.23
CA LEU A 52 19.79 -7.95 12.88
C LEU A 52 20.20 -9.30 12.27
N HIS A 53 19.52 -9.74 11.22
CA HIS A 53 19.79 -11.02 10.58
C HIS A 53 20.98 -10.88 9.62
N VAL A 54 22.08 -11.54 9.93
CA VAL A 54 23.33 -11.38 9.18
C VAL A 54 23.24 -12.02 7.80
N VAL A 55 23.89 -11.42 6.81
CA VAL A 55 24.04 -12.03 5.49
C VAL A 55 25.07 -13.16 5.58
N PRO A 56 24.74 -14.40 5.18
CA PRO A 56 25.66 -15.53 5.25
C PRO A 56 27.00 -15.23 4.57
N GLY A 57 28.10 -15.49 5.28
CA GLY A 57 29.47 -15.28 4.77
C GLY A 57 29.94 -13.82 4.67
N GLN A 58 29.09 -12.84 5.00
CA GLN A 58 29.41 -11.40 4.90
C GLN A 58 29.49 -10.75 6.30
N TRP A 59 30.19 -11.41 7.23
CA TRP A 59 30.27 -10.95 8.61
C TRP A 59 31.63 -11.25 9.27
N ALA A 60 32.06 -10.40 10.21
CA ALA A 60 33.30 -10.52 10.98
C ALA A 60 33.05 -10.38 12.50
N THR A 61 33.83 -11.08 13.32
CA THR A 61 33.77 -11.00 14.79
C THR A 61 34.76 -9.99 15.35
N GLY A 62 34.54 -9.57 16.60
CA GLY A 62 35.51 -8.76 17.35
C GLY A 62 35.43 -7.25 17.11
N ASN A 63 34.61 -6.78 16.16
CA ASN A 63 34.36 -5.36 15.95
C ASN A 63 33.36 -4.85 17.02
N GLU A 64 33.57 -3.62 17.46
CA GLU A 64 32.71 -2.93 18.42
C GLU A 64 31.83 -1.91 17.71
N ILE A 65 30.51 -1.97 17.95
CA ILE A 65 29.49 -1.08 17.39
C ILE A 65 28.88 -0.27 18.52
N ARG A 66 28.81 1.05 18.34
CA ARG A 66 28.09 1.97 19.20
C ARG A 66 26.74 2.29 18.63
N VAL A 67 25.73 2.31 19.49
CA VAL A 67 24.36 2.66 19.14
C VAL A 67 23.99 3.95 19.85
N TYR A 68 23.59 4.95 19.09
CA TYR A 68 23.19 6.26 19.61
C TYR A 68 21.74 6.55 19.24
N ARG A 69 20.97 7.05 20.21
CA ARG A 69 19.67 7.68 19.95
C ARG A 69 19.83 8.88 19.02
N LEU A 70 19.05 8.94 17.95
CA LEU A 70 18.96 10.10 17.07
C LEU A 70 18.06 11.19 17.69
N LEU A 71 18.38 12.45 17.42
CA LEU A 71 17.73 13.62 18.02
C LEU A 71 16.96 14.49 17.03
N ARG A 72 16.93 14.09 15.75
CA ARG A 72 16.26 14.83 14.69
C ARG A 72 15.72 13.89 13.61
N PRO A 73 14.69 14.32 12.85
CA PRO A 73 14.08 13.49 11.82
C PRO A 73 15.02 13.23 10.64
N TRP A 74 14.76 12.12 9.97
CA TRP A 74 15.41 11.66 8.74
C TRP A 74 14.47 10.69 8.01
N ARG A 75 14.66 10.46 6.71
CA ARG A 75 13.92 9.43 5.97
C ARG A 75 14.85 8.52 5.19
N ALA A 76 14.46 7.25 5.10
CA ALA A 76 15.31 6.23 4.48
C ALA A 76 15.49 6.44 2.98
N GLY A 77 14.44 6.89 2.28
CA GLY A 77 14.36 6.83 0.83
C GLY A 77 14.05 5.44 0.30
N SER A 78 14.13 5.28 -1.00
CA SER A 78 13.88 4.04 -1.74
C SER A 78 14.90 3.75 -2.83
N HIS A 79 15.87 4.64 -3.07
CA HIS A 79 16.90 4.45 -4.09
C HIS A 79 18.02 3.50 -3.63
N GLN A 80 18.63 2.82 -4.60
CA GLN A 80 19.87 2.06 -4.39
C GLN A 80 21.08 2.99 -4.52
N ALA A 81 22.26 2.48 -4.15
CA ALA A 81 23.50 3.24 -4.24
C ALA A 81 23.77 3.74 -5.67
N GLY A 82 23.95 5.06 -5.83
CA GLY A 82 24.41 5.67 -7.08
C GLY A 82 23.39 6.57 -7.80
N ASP A 83 22.12 6.51 -7.42
CA ASP A 83 21.03 7.27 -8.09
C ASP A 83 20.95 8.75 -7.69
N GLY A 84 22.06 9.35 -7.25
CA GLY A 84 22.10 10.70 -6.69
C GLY A 84 21.30 10.84 -5.38
N PRO A 85 21.16 12.06 -4.85
CA PRO A 85 20.33 12.30 -3.68
C PRO A 85 18.84 12.23 -4.05
N GLN A 86 18.07 11.47 -3.29
CA GLN A 86 16.60 11.42 -3.41
C GLN A 86 15.97 12.48 -2.50
N HIS A 87 14.93 13.15 -3.00
CA HIS A 87 14.21 14.22 -2.27
C HIS A 87 13.68 13.73 -0.92
N TRP A 88 13.86 14.53 0.13
CA TRP A 88 13.58 14.25 1.55
C TRP A 88 14.27 13.06 2.18
N THR A 89 15.35 12.56 1.59
CA THR A 89 16.03 11.37 2.13
C THR A 89 17.34 11.70 2.82
N ALA A 90 17.74 10.79 3.71
CA ALA A 90 19.02 10.86 4.39
C ALA A 90 20.16 10.41 3.47
N SER A 91 21.30 11.09 3.62
CA SER A 91 22.61 10.73 3.08
C SER A 91 23.68 11.04 4.14
N TRP A 92 24.95 10.90 3.79
CA TRP A 92 26.02 11.30 4.70
C TRP A 92 25.99 12.79 5.02
N GLN A 93 25.67 13.66 4.06
CA GLN A 93 25.62 15.10 4.29
C GLN A 93 24.27 15.58 4.84
N TYR A 94 23.17 14.99 4.37
CA TYR A 94 21.83 15.47 4.62
C TYR A 94 21.06 14.54 5.56
N ALA A 95 20.37 15.10 6.55
CA ALA A 95 19.32 14.39 7.29
C ALA A 95 18.07 14.23 6.41
N LEU A 96 17.78 15.29 5.65
CA LEU A 96 16.70 15.37 4.67
C LEU A 96 17.19 16.22 3.50
N TYR A 97 17.44 15.58 2.36
CA TYR A 97 17.86 16.31 1.16
C TYR A 97 16.68 17.07 0.51
N SER A 98 16.94 18.22 -0.09
CA SER A 98 16.02 18.86 -1.04
C SER A 98 16.85 19.47 -2.18
N ALA A 99 16.32 19.45 -3.41
CA ALA A 99 16.93 20.18 -4.52
C ALA A 99 16.92 21.70 -4.26
N ASN A 100 15.98 22.19 -3.47
CA ASN A 100 15.98 23.53 -2.93
C ASN A 100 16.87 23.59 -1.68
N ALA A 101 18.02 24.26 -1.79
CA ALA A 101 18.98 24.38 -0.70
C ALA A 101 18.42 25.08 0.55
N ALA A 102 17.35 25.88 0.42
CA ALA A 102 16.70 26.53 1.56
C ALA A 102 15.87 25.54 2.40
N GLU A 103 15.46 24.41 1.83
CA GLU A 103 14.64 23.39 2.48
C GLU A 103 15.48 22.18 2.94
N ALA A 104 16.62 21.96 2.29
CA ALA A 104 17.52 20.87 2.61
C ALA A 104 18.07 20.98 4.05
N GLN A 105 18.07 19.88 4.77
CA GLN A 105 18.57 19.81 6.14
C GLN A 105 19.87 19.01 6.22
N LEU A 106 20.94 19.73 6.53
CA LEU A 106 22.23 19.12 6.83
C LEU A 106 22.22 18.48 8.23
N TRP A 107 22.96 17.39 8.38
CA TRP A 107 23.41 16.97 9.70
C TRP A 107 24.29 18.08 10.30
N GLY A 108 24.16 18.33 11.61
CA GLY A 108 25.06 19.23 12.33
C GLY A 108 26.53 18.80 12.22
N THR A 109 26.77 17.50 12.07
CA THR A 109 28.04 16.95 11.58
C THR A 109 27.76 15.76 10.65
N PRO A 110 28.41 15.68 9.47
CA PRO A 110 28.15 14.62 8.49
C PRO A 110 28.15 13.20 9.09
N GLY A 111 27.24 12.37 8.59
CA GLY A 111 26.97 11.02 9.07
C GLY A 111 26.26 11.01 10.42
N ALA A 112 25.35 11.95 10.67
CA ALA A 112 24.64 12.09 11.95
C ALA A 112 25.59 12.10 13.17
N ALA A 113 26.74 12.76 13.06
CA ALA A 113 27.82 12.67 14.05
C ALA A 113 27.78 13.80 15.11
N GLY A 114 26.90 14.80 14.96
CA GLY A 114 26.82 15.94 15.87
C GLY A 114 26.33 15.53 17.26
N ALA A 115 27.23 15.50 18.24
CA ALA A 115 26.91 15.15 19.62
C ALA A 115 25.98 16.19 20.26
N GLY A 116 24.83 15.74 20.77
CA GLY A 116 23.81 16.61 21.37
C GLY A 116 22.94 17.37 20.36
N VAL A 117 23.18 17.21 19.06
CA VAL A 117 22.46 17.89 17.98
C VAL A 117 21.82 16.89 17.03
N ASP A 118 22.60 15.98 16.44
CA ASP A 118 22.11 14.94 15.53
C ASP A 118 21.80 13.63 16.27
N ARG A 119 22.66 13.29 17.24
CA ARG A 119 22.56 12.09 18.08
C ARG A 119 22.93 12.40 19.52
N ALA A 120 22.53 11.53 20.45
CA ALA A 120 22.94 11.64 21.86
C ALA A 120 24.47 11.71 22.01
N ALA A 121 24.94 12.48 23.00
CA ALA A 121 26.38 12.69 23.22
C ALA A 121 27.10 11.39 23.62
N THR A 122 26.43 10.53 24.38
CA THR A 122 26.92 9.22 24.80
C THR A 122 26.15 8.11 24.09
N PRO A 123 26.81 6.98 23.75
CA PRO A 123 26.12 5.85 23.16
C PRO A 123 25.17 5.25 24.20
N THR A 124 23.98 4.84 23.76
CA THR A 124 23.02 4.10 24.58
C THR A 124 23.60 2.75 24.95
N VAL A 125 24.21 2.06 23.98
CA VAL A 125 24.90 0.79 24.20
C VAL A 125 26.09 0.66 23.26
N THR A 126 27.07 -0.10 23.72
CA THR A 126 28.22 -0.56 22.93
C THR A 126 28.14 -2.08 22.86
N ALA A 127 28.08 -2.64 21.65
CA ALA A 127 27.88 -4.06 21.39
C ALA A 127 29.05 -4.62 20.57
N ASN A 128 29.36 -5.91 20.77
CA ASN A 128 30.41 -6.60 20.01
C ASN A 128 29.79 -7.56 18.98
N THR A 129 30.32 -7.56 17.75
CA THR A 129 29.81 -8.41 16.65
C THR A 129 30.03 -9.91 16.88
N GLY A 130 30.84 -10.30 17.86
CA GLY A 130 31.06 -11.70 18.26
C GLY A 130 30.29 -12.15 19.51
N VAL A 131 30.18 -11.31 20.54
CA VAL A 131 29.58 -11.70 21.84
C VAL A 131 28.05 -11.84 21.77
N ASN A 132 27.40 -11.07 20.88
CA ASN A 132 25.94 -11.04 20.78
C ASN A 132 25.41 -11.70 19.50
N TYR A 133 26.12 -12.69 18.99
CA TYR A 133 25.72 -13.44 17.80
C TYR A 133 25.15 -14.82 18.20
N SER A 134 23.99 -15.17 17.65
CA SER A 134 23.41 -16.50 17.77
C SER A 134 22.60 -16.86 16.53
N ASN A 135 22.86 -18.03 15.94
CA ASN A 135 22.09 -18.61 14.83
C ASN A 135 21.82 -17.63 13.67
N GLY A 136 22.84 -16.91 13.20
CA GLY A 136 22.68 -15.97 12.09
C GLY A 136 22.06 -14.61 12.48
N VAL A 137 21.94 -14.29 13.77
CA VAL A 137 21.34 -13.05 14.24
C VAL A 137 22.28 -12.34 15.22
N TRP A 138 22.53 -11.05 14.98
CA TRP A 138 23.11 -10.14 15.97
C TRP A 138 22.03 -9.55 16.84
N GLN A 139 22.25 -9.60 18.15
CA GLN A 139 21.33 -9.09 19.16
C GLN A 139 21.92 -7.87 19.85
N VAL A 140 21.23 -6.75 19.82
CA VAL A 140 21.64 -5.53 20.52
C VAL A 140 20.63 -5.28 21.64
N THR A 141 21.05 -5.60 22.87
CA THR A 141 20.29 -5.37 24.10
C THR A 141 20.62 -4.02 24.72
N GLY A 142 19.87 -3.59 25.74
CA GLY A 142 20.18 -2.36 26.50
C GLY A 142 19.55 -1.08 25.95
N LEU A 143 18.64 -1.18 24.98
CA LEU A 143 17.95 -0.05 24.34
C LEU A 143 16.67 0.38 25.09
N THR A 144 16.40 -0.19 26.26
CA THR A 144 15.13 -0.06 26.97
C THR A 144 14.80 1.38 27.39
N ALA A 145 15.79 2.16 27.83
CA ALA A 145 15.56 3.55 28.21
C ALA A 145 15.17 4.42 27.01
N ASP A 146 15.82 4.21 25.85
CA ASP A 146 15.47 4.91 24.62
C ASP A 146 14.07 4.52 24.15
N LEU A 147 13.75 3.21 24.15
CA LEU A 147 12.43 2.76 23.71
C LEU A 147 11.31 3.25 24.65
N ALA A 148 11.55 3.27 25.97
CA ALA A 148 10.59 3.82 26.93
C ALA A 148 10.34 5.32 26.69
N ARG A 149 11.37 6.08 26.31
CA ARG A 149 11.24 7.48 25.90
C ARG A 149 10.43 7.62 24.62
N PHE A 150 10.75 6.85 23.58
CA PHE A 150 10.02 6.87 22.30
C PHE A 150 8.54 6.49 22.47
N TYR A 151 8.25 5.51 23.33
CA TYR A 151 6.88 5.10 23.63
C TYR A 151 6.11 6.19 24.40
N ALA A 152 6.75 6.89 25.33
CA ALA A 152 6.12 7.96 26.09
C ALA A 152 5.92 9.27 25.28
N ALA A 153 6.77 9.52 24.29
CA ALA A 153 6.76 10.73 23.47
C ALA A 153 7.19 10.37 22.03
N GLY A 154 6.22 10.04 21.17
CA GLY A 154 6.45 9.59 19.79
C GLY A 154 7.18 10.63 18.92
N GLN A 155 6.96 11.91 19.20
CA GLN A 155 7.64 13.03 18.55
C GLN A 155 9.16 13.07 18.81
N GLU A 156 9.66 12.32 19.80
CA GLU A 156 11.10 12.15 20.03
C GLU A 156 11.68 10.89 19.38
N ASN A 157 10.86 10.07 18.71
CA ASN A 157 11.28 8.81 18.12
C ASN A 157 11.88 9.01 16.73
N PHE A 158 13.19 9.23 16.69
CA PHE A 158 13.97 9.26 15.46
C PHE A 158 14.84 8.01 15.28
N GLY A 159 14.66 7.00 16.14
CA GLY A 159 15.41 5.75 16.08
C GLY A 159 16.87 5.90 16.48
N TRP A 160 17.73 5.11 15.85
CA TRP A 160 19.14 5.00 16.20
C TRP A 160 20.08 5.11 15.00
N VAL A 161 21.30 5.58 15.27
CA VAL A 161 22.45 5.44 14.39
C VAL A 161 23.45 4.47 14.99
N LEU A 162 23.91 3.51 14.18
CA LEU A 162 24.89 2.50 14.58
C LEU A 162 26.19 2.71 13.79
N GLU A 163 27.31 2.78 14.50
CA GLU A 163 28.64 3.07 13.94
C GLU A 163 29.72 2.20 14.62
N PHE A 164 30.83 1.91 13.92
CA PHE A 164 31.98 1.30 14.57
C PHE A 164 32.63 2.25 15.57
N THR A 165 33.11 1.73 16.70
CA THR A 165 33.87 2.53 17.69
C THR A 165 35.16 3.09 17.11
N ASN A 166 35.90 2.25 16.36
CA ASN A 166 37.11 2.65 15.67
C ASN A 166 37.08 2.11 14.23
N PRO A 167 36.48 2.87 13.29
CA PRO A 167 36.37 2.49 11.89
C PRO A 167 37.69 2.03 11.25
N ALA A 168 38.80 2.70 11.57
CA ALA A 168 40.11 2.41 11.00
C ALA A 168 40.72 1.08 11.51
N ALA A 169 40.33 0.65 12.71
CA ALA A 169 40.77 -0.62 13.30
C ALA A 169 39.81 -1.80 13.02
N ALA A 170 38.59 -1.50 12.55
CA ALA A 170 37.61 -2.53 12.20
C ALA A 170 38.08 -3.33 10.97
N THR A 171 37.84 -4.64 10.97
CA THR A 171 38.25 -5.54 9.88
C THR A 171 37.06 -6.28 9.28
N GLY A 172 37.20 -6.74 8.03
CA GLY A 172 36.18 -7.52 7.33
C GLY A 172 34.91 -6.74 7.00
N THR A 173 33.82 -7.46 6.79
CA THR A 173 32.50 -6.92 6.46
C THR A 173 31.52 -7.33 7.55
N ASN A 174 30.51 -6.52 7.84
CA ASN A 174 29.44 -6.83 8.77
C ASN A 174 28.08 -6.42 8.17
N LEU A 175 27.51 -7.25 7.29
CA LEU A 175 26.21 -7.00 6.64
C LEU A 175 25.07 -7.78 7.29
N PHE A 176 23.90 -7.17 7.27
CA PHE A 176 22.62 -7.76 7.66
C PHE A 176 21.53 -7.32 6.68
N TYR A 177 20.44 -8.08 6.63
CA TYR A 177 19.29 -7.78 5.76
C TYR A 177 18.51 -6.56 6.25
N SER A 178 17.99 -5.76 5.32
CA SER A 178 17.20 -4.56 5.61
C SER A 178 15.69 -4.83 5.52
N SER A 179 14.87 -3.80 5.81
CA SER A 179 13.43 -3.82 5.56
C SER A 179 13.05 -4.03 4.09
N GLU A 180 13.97 -3.75 3.16
CA GLU A 180 13.76 -3.89 1.71
C GLU A 180 14.01 -5.33 1.23
N THR A 181 14.39 -6.25 2.11
CA THR A 181 14.51 -7.67 1.76
C THR A 181 13.13 -8.29 1.50
N PRO A 182 12.91 -8.97 0.36
CA PRO A 182 11.61 -9.59 0.07
C PRO A 182 11.21 -10.68 1.07
N ASN A 183 12.18 -11.40 1.63
CA ASN A 183 11.92 -12.39 2.68
C ASN A 183 11.73 -11.70 4.05
N ILE A 184 10.48 -11.63 4.51
CA ILE A 184 10.08 -11.02 5.79
C ILE A 184 10.87 -11.61 6.98
N ALA A 185 11.13 -12.92 6.99
CA ALA A 185 11.81 -13.60 8.09
C ALA A 185 13.28 -13.20 8.26
N LEU A 186 13.83 -12.44 7.31
CA LEU A 186 15.19 -11.90 7.36
C LEU A 186 15.22 -10.41 7.74
N ARG A 187 14.08 -9.71 7.80
CA ARG A 187 14.07 -8.27 8.08
C ARG A 187 14.47 -7.98 9.54
N PRO A 188 15.00 -6.78 9.86
CA PRO A 188 15.31 -6.40 11.24
C PRO A 188 14.07 -6.43 12.15
N GLU A 189 14.24 -6.90 13.39
CA GLU A 189 13.16 -6.98 14.38
C GLU A 189 13.51 -6.17 15.63
N LEU A 190 12.51 -5.53 16.23
CA LEU A 190 12.60 -4.99 17.58
C LEU A 190 11.76 -5.86 18.52
N VAL A 191 12.41 -6.67 19.35
CA VAL A 191 11.73 -7.52 20.33
C VAL A 191 11.59 -6.76 21.64
N VAL A 192 10.34 -6.59 22.07
CA VAL A 192 9.99 -5.79 23.26
C VAL A 192 9.26 -6.67 24.27
N THR A 193 9.75 -6.67 25.51
CA THR A 193 9.02 -7.20 26.65
C THR A 193 8.46 -6.04 27.45
N TYR A 194 7.17 -6.10 27.77
CA TYR A 194 6.47 -5.04 28.48
C TYR A 194 5.47 -5.64 29.48
N ALA A 195 5.17 -4.86 30.52
CA ALA A 195 4.13 -5.18 31.49
C ALA A 195 3.06 -4.11 31.49
N THR A 196 1.87 -4.45 32.01
CA THR A 196 0.86 -3.44 32.34
C THR A 196 1.44 -2.47 33.37
N ASN A 197 1.28 -1.17 33.13
CA ASN A 197 1.69 -0.15 34.07
C ASN A 197 0.77 -0.21 35.31
N PRO A 198 1.28 -0.55 36.51
CA PRO A 198 0.46 -0.65 37.72
C PRO A 198 0.04 0.72 38.27
N SER A 199 0.63 1.81 37.78
CA SER A 199 0.37 3.18 38.23
C SER A 199 0.35 4.11 37.01
N PRO A 200 -0.72 4.06 36.20
CA PRO A 200 -0.86 4.95 35.05
C PRO A 200 -0.81 6.41 35.50
N PRO A 201 -0.24 7.32 34.67
CA PRO A 201 -0.24 8.74 34.98
C PRO A 201 -1.66 9.26 35.25
N SER A 202 -1.76 10.17 36.23
CA SER A 202 -3.03 10.78 36.61
C SER A 202 -3.70 11.45 35.40
N ARG A 203 -5.02 11.32 35.29
CA ARG A 203 -5.84 12.07 34.32
C ARG A 203 -6.14 13.50 34.76
N ALA A 204 -5.51 14.00 35.82
CA ALA A 204 -5.81 15.33 36.36
C ALA A 204 -5.55 16.45 35.34
N ILE A 205 -4.49 16.32 34.55
CA ILE A 205 -4.05 17.24 33.48
C ILE A 205 -3.75 16.37 32.25
N ASP A 206 -4.10 16.84 31.07
CA ASP A 206 -3.74 16.23 29.77
C ASP A 206 -3.76 17.33 28.71
N LEU A 207 -2.60 17.88 28.36
CA LEU A 207 -2.50 18.85 27.27
C LEU A 207 -2.60 18.13 25.92
N ASP A 208 -3.49 18.61 25.06
CA ASP A 208 -3.75 18.02 23.76
C ASP A 208 -3.68 19.11 22.69
N VAL A 209 -2.73 18.99 21.76
CA VAL A 209 -2.68 19.81 20.54
C VAL A 209 -3.65 19.24 19.51
N THR A 210 -4.90 19.66 19.59
CA THR A 210 -6.01 19.00 18.87
C THR A 210 -6.02 19.25 17.35
N GLN A 211 -5.54 20.42 16.91
CA GLN A 211 -5.68 20.85 15.52
C GLN A 211 -4.67 21.94 15.14
N ILE A 212 -4.18 21.94 13.88
CA ILE A 212 -3.50 23.07 13.24
C ILE A 212 -4.25 23.47 11.96
N ALA A 213 -4.93 24.61 11.99
CA ALA A 213 -5.64 25.17 10.82
C ALA A 213 -4.75 26.17 10.05
N ARG A 214 -5.00 26.33 8.75
CA ARG A 214 -4.34 27.34 7.90
C ARG A 214 -5.38 28.27 7.27
N THR A 215 -5.15 29.58 7.33
CA THR A 215 -5.93 30.59 6.61
C THR A 215 -5.02 31.48 5.73
N PRO A 216 -5.55 32.06 4.63
CA PRO A 216 -6.90 31.87 4.08
C PRO A 216 -7.12 30.45 3.50
N GLU A 217 -8.39 30.08 3.37
CA GLU A 217 -8.82 28.84 2.70
C GLU A 217 -9.18 29.12 1.24
N TYR A 218 -9.11 28.10 0.39
CA TYR A 218 -9.28 28.21 -1.06
C TYR A 218 -10.27 27.15 -1.55
N TYR A 219 -11.06 27.50 -2.57
CA TYR A 219 -12.07 26.61 -3.11
C TYR A 219 -11.44 25.45 -3.90
N ARG A 220 -11.83 24.22 -3.57
CA ARG A 220 -11.65 23.05 -4.42
C ARG A 220 -12.57 23.12 -5.66
N TYR A 221 -12.47 22.15 -6.57
CA TYR A 221 -13.39 22.05 -7.70
C TYR A 221 -14.76 21.55 -7.24
N ASN A 222 -15.82 22.07 -7.84
CA ASN A 222 -17.18 21.58 -7.59
C ASN A 222 -17.59 20.58 -8.70
N PRO A 223 -17.86 19.30 -8.36
CA PRO A 223 -18.17 18.25 -9.32
C PRO A 223 -19.58 18.27 -9.92
N ASN A 224 -20.47 19.20 -9.54
CA ASN A 224 -21.90 19.13 -9.88
C ASN A 224 -22.25 19.33 -11.38
N ALA A 225 -21.25 19.44 -12.27
CA ALA A 225 -21.41 19.73 -13.69
C ALA A 225 -21.02 18.55 -14.61
N TYR A 226 -21.21 17.31 -14.16
CA TYR A 226 -20.97 16.13 -15.00
C TYR A 226 -21.94 16.08 -16.21
N GLU A 227 -21.37 15.90 -17.40
CA GLU A 227 -22.10 15.69 -18.64
C GLU A 227 -22.20 14.18 -18.94
N TYR A 228 -23.42 13.65 -18.92
CA TYR A 228 -23.67 12.23 -19.17
C TYR A 228 -24.02 11.98 -20.64
N LYS A 229 -23.36 10.99 -21.25
CA LYS A 229 -23.69 10.47 -22.57
C LYS A 229 -23.87 8.97 -22.49
N LEU A 230 -24.82 8.43 -23.26
CA LEU A 230 -25.04 7.00 -23.38
C LEU A 230 -23.92 6.40 -24.24
N PHE A 231 -23.04 5.63 -23.62
CA PHE A 231 -21.97 4.90 -24.29
C PHE A 231 -22.12 3.43 -23.95
N HIS A 232 -22.24 2.58 -24.97
CA HIS A 232 -22.35 1.14 -24.77
C HIS A 232 -23.48 0.79 -23.77
N ASP A 233 -24.66 1.40 -23.97
CA ASP A 233 -25.85 1.29 -23.13
C ASP A 233 -25.68 1.76 -21.66
N GLU A 234 -24.56 2.36 -21.27
CA GLU A 234 -24.33 2.95 -19.94
C GLU A 234 -24.28 4.48 -20.00
N TRP A 235 -24.86 5.15 -18.99
CA TRP A 235 -24.72 6.60 -18.83
C TRP A 235 -23.36 6.93 -18.23
N VAL A 236 -22.47 7.45 -19.07
CA VAL A 236 -21.09 7.75 -18.68
C VAL A 236 -20.87 9.25 -18.57
N GLY A 237 -20.52 9.69 -17.35
CA GLY A 237 -20.28 11.09 -17.00
C GLY A 237 -18.87 11.56 -17.38
N LEU A 238 -18.77 12.82 -17.83
CA LEU A 238 -17.51 13.54 -18.01
C LEU A 238 -17.60 14.92 -17.35
N LEU A 239 -16.63 15.27 -16.50
CA LEU A 239 -16.55 16.58 -15.88
C LEU A 239 -15.61 17.48 -16.69
N ARG A 240 -16.18 18.29 -17.60
CA ARG A 240 -15.40 19.20 -18.46
C ARG A 240 -15.14 20.55 -17.80
N THR A 241 -16.18 21.11 -17.20
CA THR A 241 -16.16 22.46 -16.62
C THR A 241 -16.64 22.38 -15.18
N PRO A 242 -15.77 21.98 -14.22
CA PRO A 242 -16.17 21.96 -12.83
C PRO A 242 -16.54 23.37 -12.34
N GLY A 243 -17.41 23.45 -11.35
CA GLY A 243 -17.65 24.71 -10.66
C GLY A 243 -16.36 25.19 -9.96
N TYR A 244 -16.24 26.49 -9.78
CA TYR A 244 -15.03 27.15 -9.29
C TYR A 244 -13.77 26.91 -10.15
N ALA A 245 -13.88 26.49 -11.41
CA ALA A 245 -12.74 26.26 -12.30
C ALA A 245 -11.75 27.44 -12.32
N THR A 246 -12.22 28.68 -12.40
CA THR A 246 -11.36 29.87 -12.54
C THR A 246 -10.96 30.52 -11.21
N THR A 247 -11.32 29.93 -10.07
CA THR A 247 -10.93 30.48 -8.77
C THR A 247 -9.55 29.99 -8.38
N ARG A 248 -8.78 30.88 -7.74
CA ARG A 248 -7.46 30.58 -7.20
C ARG A 248 -7.51 29.39 -6.22
N LYS A 249 -6.58 28.44 -6.36
CA LYS A 249 -6.55 27.18 -5.59
C LYS A 249 -5.58 27.19 -4.40
N TRP A 250 -4.60 28.08 -4.41
CA TRP A 250 -3.52 28.14 -3.42
C TRP A 250 -3.07 29.59 -3.16
N PRO A 251 -2.38 29.86 -2.03
CA PRO A 251 -1.69 31.13 -1.84
C PRO A 251 -0.62 31.36 -2.90
N ASN A 252 -0.37 32.63 -3.23
CA ASN A 252 0.78 32.99 -4.05
C ASN A 252 2.03 33.08 -3.18
N ASN A 253 3.20 32.85 -3.77
CA ASN A 253 4.46 33.09 -3.07
C ASN A 253 4.59 34.55 -2.64
N GLY A 254 5.10 34.75 -1.42
CA GLY A 254 5.18 36.05 -0.76
C GLY A 254 3.91 36.44 0.02
N GLU A 255 2.79 35.75 -0.16
CA GLU A 255 1.59 36.00 0.65
C GLU A 255 1.78 35.45 2.07
N VAL A 256 1.18 36.13 3.05
CA VAL A 256 1.20 35.64 4.43
C VAL A 256 0.02 34.70 4.64
N VAL A 257 0.30 33.48 5.11
CA VAL A 257 -0.68 32.56 5.68
C VAL A 257 -0.57 32.59 7.21
N THR A 258 -1.66 32.26 7.89
CA THR A 258 -1.69 32.13 9.35
C THR A 258 -1.98 30.68 9.72
N PHE A 259 -1.05 30.07 10.46
CA PHE A 259 -1.31 28.81 11.15
C PHE A 259 -1.91 29.09 12.52
N THR A 260 -2.94 28.34 12.90
CA THR A 260 -3.58 28.42 14.23
C THR A 260 -3.60 27.03 14.86
N ALA A 261 -2.81 26.84 15.91
CA ALA A 261 -2.84 25.65 16.74
C ALA A 261 -3.91 25.81 17.83
N GLN A 262 -4.70 24.77 18.06
CA GLN A 262 -5.62 24.68 19.18
C GLN A 262 -5.06 23.71 20.22
N VAL A 263 -5.11 24.12 21.48
CA VAL A 263 -4.69 23.31 22.62
C VAL A 263 -5.81 23.23 23.63
N VAL A 264 -6.13 22.02 24.08
CA VAL A 264 -7.15 21.78 25.10
C VAL A 264 -6.52 21.05 26.27
N ASN A 265 -6.90 21.39 27.50
CA ASN A 265 -6.61 20.53 28.64
C ASN A 265 -7.75 19.50 28.78
N LYS A 266 -7.50 18.29 28.25
CA LYS A 266 -8.40 17.12 28.30
C LYS A 266 -8.38 16.39 29.65
N GLY A 267 -7.58 16.89 30.61
CA GLY A 267 -7.55 16.41 31.97
C GLY A 267 -8.89 16.60 32.68
N THR A 268 -9.08 15.95 33.83
CA THR A 268 -10.39 15.87 34.49
C THR A 268 -10.56 16.81 35.68
N THR A 269 -9.48 17.28 36.31
CA THR A 269 -9.60 17.93 37.63
C THR A 269 -8.68 19.12 37.87
N SER A 270 -7.66 19.37 37.04
CA SER A 270 -6.65 20.40 37.33
C SER A 270 -6.27 21.20 36.09
N ALA A 271 -6.05 22.50 36.26
CA ALA A 271 -5.44 23.33 35.23
C ALA A 271 -3.98 22.90 35.00
N SER A 272 -3.46 23.09 33.79
CA SER A 272 -2.10 22.64 33.43
C SER A 272 -0.98 23.36 34.20
N GLY A 273 -1.26 24.58 34.69
CA GLY A 273 -0.22 25.51 35.09
C GLY A 273 0.60 26.02 33.89
N PRO A 274 1.63 26.84 34.14
CA PRO A 274 2.42 27.44 33.08
C PRO A 274 3.23 26.42 32.30
N PHE A 275 3.41 26.65 31.00
CA PHE A 275 4.29 25.85 30.14
C PHE A 275 4.88 26.67 28.99
N ALA A 276 5.96 26.14 28.41
CA ALA A 276 6.59 26.71 27.21
C ALA A 276 6.12 25.97 25.94
N TYR A 277 5.92 26.71 24.86
CA TYR A 277 5.53 26.17 23.56
C TYR A 277 6.47 26.63 22.44
N ARG A 278 6.47 25.91 21.31
CA ARG A 278 7.22 26.30 20.12
C ARG A 278 6.52 25.89 18.82
N TRP A 279 6.85 26.63 17.77
CA TRP A 279 6.51 26.31 16.39
C TRP A 279 7.76 25.85 15.65
N LEU A 280 7.61 24.82 14.83
CA LEU A 280 8.65 24.34 13.94
C LEU A 280 8.15 24.33 12.50
N ILE A 281 9.03 24.69 11.57
CA ILE A 281 8.86 24.43 10.13
C ILE A 281 9.95 23.47 9.73
N ASN A 282 9.55 22.33 9.15
CA ASN A 282 10.45 21.23 8.83
C ASN A 282 11.33 20.81 10.03
N GLY A 283 10.78 20.81 11.24
CA GLY A 283 11.53 20.48 12.46
C GLY A 283 12.57 21.53 12.91
N GLN A 284 12.69 22.68 12.25
CA GLN A 284 13.48 23.82 12.73
C GLN A 284 12.59 24.77 13.53
N VAL A 285 13.03 25.18 14.73
CA VAL A 285 12.27 26.12 15.58
C VAL A 285 12.25 27.50 14.94
N VAL A 286 11.04 27.98 14.61
CA VAL A 286 10.82 29.31 13.99
C VAL A 286 10.19 30.32 14.96
N ALA A 287 9.50 29.84 15.99
CA ALA A 287 8.94 30.69 17.04
C ALA A 287 8.82 29.93 18.36
N THR A 288 8.90 30.65 19.48
CA THR A 288 8.72 30.12 20.83
C THR A 288 7.85 31.07 21.66
N GLY A 289 7.20 30.55 22.68
CA GLY A 289 6.50 31.39 23.67
C GLY A 289 6.19 30.64 24.95
N THR A 290 5.45 31.29 25.84
CA THR A 290 5.03 30.72 27.12
C THR A 290 3.54 30.96 27.33
N GLU A 291 2.84 29.95 27.84
CA GLU A 291 1.52 30.09 28.44
C GLU A 291 1.71 30.29 29.95
N PRO A 292 1.58 31.53 30.48
CA PRO A 292 1.97 31.83 31.86
C PRO A 292 0.95 31.41 32.91
N THR A 293 -0.31 31.18 32.51
CA THR A 293 -1.38 30.80 33.47
C THR A 293 -1.70 29.32 33.40
N GLY A 294 -1.56 28.74 32.21
CA GLY A 294 -2.03 27.41 31.90
C GLY A 294 -3.46 27.38 31.39
N ILE A 295 -3.91 26.17 31.08
CA ILE A 295 -5.21 25.91 30.48
C ILE A 295 -6.08 25.20 31.51
N ALA A 296 -7.24 25.78 31.81
CA ALA A 296 -8.25 25.16 32.67
C ALA A 296 -8.84 23.90 32.02
N VAL A 297 -9.34 22.97 32.83
CA VAL A 297 -9.99 21.74 32.35
C VAL A 297 -11.07 22.05 31.30
N GLY A 298 -10.98 21.39 30.15
CA GLY A 298 -11.91 21.54 29.02
C GLY A 298 -11.80 22.87 28.27
N ALA A 299 -10.95 23.80 28.70
CA ALA A 299 -10.77 25.07 28.01
C ALA A 299 -9.84 24.92 26.80
N THR A 300 -10.15 25.65 25.72
CA THR A 300 -9.31 25.75 24.53
C THR A 300 -8.48 27.03 24.57
N ARG A 301 -7.19 26.92 24.20
CA ARG A 301 -6.32 28.05 23.85
C ARG A 301 -5.84 27.94 22.42
N THR A 302 -5.61 29.09 21.81
CA THR A 302 -5.11 29.19 20.44
C THR A 302 -3.77 29.89 20.41
N TYR A 303 -2.89 29.38 19.56
CA TYR A 303 -1.59 29.96 19.27
C TYR A 303 -1.49 30.18 17.79
N THR A 304 -0.86 31.27 17.35
CA THR A 304 -0.77 31.61 15.93
C THR A 304 0.67 31.78 15.49
N LEU A 305 0.91 31.44 14.22
CA LEU A 305 2.15 31.71 13.50
C LEU A 305 1.79 32.30 12.14
N ASN A 306 2.28 33.51 11.87
CA ASN A 306 2.25 34.07 10.51
C ASN A 306 3.46 33.57 9.75
N TRP A 307 3.23 33.06 8.54
CA TRP A 307 4.25 32.47 7.68
C TRP A 307 4.14 33.04 6.28
N THR A 308 5.26 33.47 5.70
CA THR A 308 5.30 33.88 4.31
C THR A 308 5.34 32.65 3.43
N TRP A 309 4.30 32.45 2.64
CA TRP A 309 4.16 31.33 1.73
C TRP A 309 5.25 31.36 0.66
N ASP A 310 5.90 30.23 0.47
CA ASP A 310 7.01 30.04 -0.46
C ASP A 310 6.93 28.68 -1.16
N ALA A 311 5.71 28.16 -1.35
CA ALA A 311 5.50 26.92 -2.09
C ALA A 311 5.55 27.12 -3.59
N ASN A 312 6.74 27.04 -4.17
CA ASN A 312 6.86 26.68 -5.58
C ASN A 312 8.07 25.78 -5.78
N ASP A 313 7.80 24.54 -6.20
CA ASP A 313 8.80 23.70 -6.88
C ASP A 313 9.12 24.25 -8.28
N TRP A 314 8.27 25.15 -8.80
CA TRP A 314 8.39 25.76 -10.12
C TRP A 314 8.59 27.28 -10.03
N ALA A 315 9.84 27.73 -10.18
CA ALA A 315 10.18 29.15 -10.22
C ALA A 315 9.44 29.85 -11.38
N GLY A 316 8.67 30.91 -11.08
CA GLY A 316 7.93 31.69 -12.08
C GLY A 316 6.58 31.11 -12.51
N ASP A 317 6.08 30.07 -11.82
CA ASP A 317 4.84 29.41 -12.18
C ASP A 317 3.58 30.26 -11.94
N THR A 318 2.84 30.50 -13.02
CA THR A 318 1.55 31.21 -13.06
C THR A 318 0.34 30.28 -13.03
N ASP A 319 0.52 28.97 -12.89
CA ASP A 319 -0.57 28.01 -12.79
C ASP A 319 -1.47 28.36 -11.58
N LEU A 320 -2.77 28.47 -11.82
CA LEU A 320 -3.76 28.73 -10.78
C LEU A 320 -4.17 27.47 -10.03
N HIS A 321 -3.81 26.29 -10.54
CA HIS A 321 -4.34 24.98 -10.18
C HIS A 321 -3.35 24.11 -9.41
N ARG A 322 -2.07 24.08 -9.82
CA ARG A 322 -1.02 23.27 -9.18
C ARG A 322 0.03 24.15 -8.50
N LYS A 323 0.46 23.80 -7.29
CA LYS A 323 1.53 24.53 -6.56
C LYS A 323 2.59 23.69 -5.87
N SER A 324 2.47 22.37 -5.90
CA SER A 324 3.45 21.47 -5.31
C SER A 324 3.57 20.19 -6.15
N ALA A 325 4.80 19.71 -6.31
CA ALA A 325 5.12 18.42 -6.89
C ALA A 325 5.19 17.34 -5.80
N ASP A 326 5.40 17.72 -4.54
CA ASP A 326 5.58 16.80 -3.42
C ASP A 326 5.13 17.45 -2.09
N HIS A 327 4.05 16.94 -1.49
CA HIS A 327 3.52 17.51 -0.25
C HIS A 327 4.32 17.15 1.00
N ARG A 328 5.40 16.39 0.83
CA ARG A 328 6.36 16.07 1.91
C ARG A 328 7.33 17.23 2.13
N ASP A 329 7.33 18.23 1.25
CA ASP A 329 8.31 19.31 1.21
C ASP A 329 8.27 20.22 2.43
N ARG A 330 7.08 20.56 2.88
CA ARG A 330 6.92 21.48 4.00
C ARG A 330 5.86 21.01 4.97
N TRP A 331 6.23 20.96 6.25
CA TRP A 331 5.31 20.71 7.36
C TRP A 331 5.54 21.69 8.51
N VAL A 332 4.45 21.99 9.21
CA VAL A 332 4.45 22.79 10.44
C VAL A 332 4.16 21.87 11.61
N THR A 333 4.90 22.06 12.68
CA THR A 333 4.68 21.37 13.96
C THR A 333 4.46 22.40 15.06
N PHE A 334 3.48 22.16 15.91
CA PHE A 334 3.29 22.92 17.15
C PHE A 334 3.47 22.00 18.35
N GLU A 335 4.22 22.45 19.35
CA GLU A 335 4.52 21.68 20.54
C GLU A 335 4.28 22.48 21.82
N VAL A 336 3.72 21.83 22.83
CA VAL A 336 3.54 22.34 24.19
C VAL A 336 4.39 21.56 25.20
N ASP A 337 4.52 22.11 26.41
CA ASP A 337 5.37 21.58 27.49
C ASP A 337 6.79 21.19 27.02
N THR A 338 7.42 22.04 26.20
CA THR A 338 8.75 21.77 25.61
C THR A 338 9.87 21.61 26.66
N ALA A 339 9.63 22.07 27.89
CA ALA A 339 10.53 21.92 29.03
C ALA A 339 10.22 20.67 29.89
N GLY A 340 9.14 19.93 29.60
CA GLY A 340 8.74 18.72 30.31
C GLY A 340 8.31 18.95 31.77
N GLN A 341 7.81 20.15 32.09
CA GLN A 341 7.50 20.59 33.44
C GLN A 341 6.09 20.20 33.90
N VAL A 342 5.18 19.95 32.96
CA VAL A 342 3.81 19.54 33.27
C VAL A 342 3.80 18.03 33.55
N ILE A 343 3.25 17.66 34.70
CA ILE A 343 2.96 16.27 35.05
C ILE A 343 1.53 15.98 34.63
N GLU A 344 1.38 15.24 33.54
CA GLU A 344 0.10 15.01 32.89
C GLU A 344 -0.09 13.54 32.48
N HIS A 345 -1.27 13.26 31.94
CA HIS A 345 -1.68 11.93 31.55
C HIS A 345 -0.83 11.37 30.40
N SER A 346 -0.65 12.16 29.35
CA SER A 346 0.07 11.79 28.13
C SER A 346 0.96 12.92 27.65
N LYS A 347 2.17 12.58 27.21
CA LYS A 347 3.07 13.51 26.50
C LYS A 347 3.09 13.27 24.99
N TYR A 348 2.37 12.25 24.53
CA TYR A 348 2.33 11.83 23.14
C TYR A 348 1.53 12.82 22.27
N ASN A 349 0.51 13.45 22.86
CA ASN A 349 -0.40 14.43 22.25
C ASN A 349 0.02 15.89 22.47
N ASN A 350 1.21 16.13 23.04
CA ASN A 350 1.78 17.47 23.19
C ASN A 350 2.33 18.05 21.88
N SER A 351 2.23 17.33 20.77
CA SER A 351 2.75 17.73 19.47
C SER A 351 1.78 17.32 18.37
N LEU A 352 1.57 18.22 17.41
CA LEU A 352 0.86 17.90 16.17
C LEU A 352 1.63 18.45 14.98
N THR A 353 1.70 17.67 13.91
CA THR A 353 2.30 18.05 12.63
C THR A 353 1.24 18.13 11.53
N SER A 354 1.35 19.12 10.67
CA SER A 354 0.46 19.36 9.53
C SER A 354 1.28 19.71 8.29
N TYR A 355 1.03 19.02 7.18
CA TYR A 355 1.71 19.27 5.90
C TYR A 355 1.15 20.54 5.24
N LEU A 356 2.01 21.47 4.83
CA LEU A 356 1.60 22.82 4.42
C LEU A 356 0.77 22.80 3.13
N GLU A 357 1.20 22.03 2.14
CA GLU A 357 0.60 21.93 0.81
C GLU A 357 -0.40 20.80 0.65
N ALA A 358 -0.59 19.97 1.68
CA ALA A 358 -1.52 18.86 1.60
C ALA A 358 -2.99 19.32 1.46
N PRO A 359 -3.82 18.55 0.71
CA PRO A 359 -5.27 18.58 0.75
C PRO A 359 -5.83 18.66 2.17
N ALA A 360 -6.77 19.57 2.35
CA ALA A 360 -7.42 19.89 3.61
C ALA A 360 -8.64 18.99 3.84
N MET A 361 -8.57 18.12 4.85
CA MET A 361 -9.72 17.35 5.32
C MET A 361 -10.45 18.08 6.45
N GLY A 362 -11.78 18.12 6.40
CA GLY A 362 -12.61 18.52 7.51
C GLY A 362 -13.42 17.37 8.08
N PHE A 363 -13.49 17.32 9.40
CA PHE A 363 -14.22 16.29 10.13
C PHE A 363 -15.28 16.92 11.01
N TYR A 364 -16.46 16.30 11.02
CA TYR A 364 -17.57 16.67 11.86
C TYR A 364 -17.91 15.51 12.79
N VAL A 365 -18.24 15.80 14.04
CA VAL A 365 -18.60 14.77 15.01
C VAL A 365 -19.80 15.24 15.82
N GLU A 366 -20.82 14.41 15.91
CA GLU A 366 -21.98 14.71 16.75
C GLU A 366 -21.61 14.58 18.24
N GLN A 367 -22.21 15.40 19.08
CA GLN A 367 -21.86 15.53 20.50
C GLN A 367 -21.78 14.19 21.23
N SER A 368 -22.76 13.31 21.07
CA SER A 368 -22.74 12.00 21.76
C SER A 368 -21.58 11.11 21.29
N MET A 369 -21.25 11.14 20.00
CA MET A 369 -20.12 10.39 19.45
C MET A 369 -18.79 10.91 20.00
N TYR A 370 -18.65 12.24 20.06
CA TYR A 370 -17.50 12.92 20.67
C TYR A 370 -17.33 12.53 22.14
N ASP A 371 -18.43 12.54 22.90
CA ASP A 371 -18.44 12.20 24.33
C ASP A 371 -18.07 10.73 24.56
N TYR A 372 -18.52 9.79 23.72
CA TYR A 372 -18.15 8.37 23.81
C TYR A 372 -16.64 8.15 23.62
N PHE A 373 -16.03 8.83 22.64
CA PHE A 373 -14.59 8.78 22.46
C PHE A 373 -13.84 9.43 23.63
N ASN A 374 -14.29 10.57 24.14
CA ASN A 374 -13.65 11.21 25.30
C ASN A 374 -13.86 10.43 26.63
N ALA A 375 -14.79 9.48 26.65
CA ALA A 375 -14.97 8.54 27.77
C ALA A 375 -14.11 7.27 27.64
N THR A 376 -13.54 6.99 26.46
CA THR A 376 -12.88 5.72 26.14
C THR A 376 -11.40 5.92 25.83
N GLN A 377 -10.52 5.15 26.46
CA GLN A 377 -9.09 5.23 26.15
C GLN A 377 -8.83 4.67 24.74
N ASN A 378 -8.25 5.49 23.87
CA ASN A 378 -7.92 5.14 22.49
C ASN A 378 -6.56 4.41 22.36
N GLN A 379 -6.15 4.05 21.14
CA GLN A 379 -4.89 3.32 20.88
C GLN A 379 -3.63 4.10 21.26
N VAL A 380 -3.64 5.43 21.12
CA VAL A 380 -2.52 6.29 21.54
C VAL A 380 -2.46 6.47 23.06
N GLY A 381 -3.47 5.99 23.78
CA GLY A 381 -3.51 5.97 25.23
C GLY A 381 -4.15 7.18 25.87
N THR A 382 -4.79 8.05 25.08
CA THR A 382 -5.47 9.26 25.54
C THR A 382 -7.00 9.07 25.53
N TYR A 383 -7.72 10.08 26.02
CA TYR A 383 -9.19 10.12 26.06
C TYR A 383 -9.69 11.30 25.20
N SER A 384 -9.20 11.35 23.96
CA SER A 384 -9.47 12.43 23.02
C SER A 384 -9.90 11.86 21.67
N PHE A 385 -11.01 12.36 21.14
CA PHE A 385 -11.46 12.08 19.77
C PHE A 385 -10.46 12.61 18.75
N GLU A 386 -9.94 13.81 18.99
CA GLU A 386 -8.98 14.49 18.12
C GLU A 386 -7.68 13.70 18.03
N ASP A 387 -7.17 13.18 19.15
CA ASP A 387 -6.00 12.31 19.14
C ASP A 387 -6.22 11.02 18.34
N TRP A 388 -7.38 10.37 18.50
CA TRP A 388 -7.71 9.16 17.74
C TRP A 388 -7.79 9.44 16.24
N LEU A 389 -8.41 10.55 15.84
CA LEU A 389 -8.54 10.95 14.45
C LEU A 389 -7.18 11.36 13.85
N ASN A 390 -6.41 12.19 14.56
CA ASN A 390 -5.06 12.60 14.14
C ASN A 390 -4.13 11.39 14.04
N TRP A 391 -4.25 10.39 14.92
CA TRP A 391 -3.53 9.12 14.81
C TRP A 391 -3.91 8.35 13.54
N CYS A 392 -5.20 8.26 13.20
CA CYS A 392 -5.63 7.62 11.95
C CYS A 392 -5.05 8.34 10.72
N VAL A 393 -5.06 9.69 10.72
CA VAL A 393 -4.47 10.50 9.64
C VAL A 393 -2.94 10.40 9.61
N GLN A 394 -2.28 10.28 10.75
CA GLN A 394 -0.84 10.03 10.83
C GLN A 394 -0.50 8.68 10.19
N VAL A 395 -1.22 7.61 10.54
CA VAL A 395 -1.03 6.28 9.92
C VAL A 395 -1.34 6.32 8.42
N TRP A 396 -2.33 7.10 8.00
CA TRP A 396 -2.61 7.31 6.58
C TRP A 396 -1.40 7.92 5.86
N ASN A 397 -0.82 8.99 6.40
CA ASN A 397 0.37 9.65 5.83
C ASN A 397 1.64 8.78 5.88
N GLU A 398 1.96 8.21 7.03
CA GLU A 398 3.26 7.57 7.29
C GLU A 398 3.31 6.08 6.95
N THR A 399 2.15 5.42 6.86
CA THR A 399 2.08 4.01 6.48
C THR A 399 1.42 3.86 5.11
N TYR A 400 0.16 4.27 4.95
CA TYR A 400 -0.58 4.01 3.71
C TYR A 400 -0.03 4.79 2.51
N LEU A 401 0.25 6.09 2.67
CA LEU A 401 0.78 6.92 1.59
C LEU A 401 2.30 6.70 1.41
N GLU A 402 3.08 6.75 2.49
CA GLU A 402 4.54 6.63 2.40
C GLU A 402 5.03 5.22 1.99
N MET A 403 4.42 4.15 2.50
CA MET A 403 4.96 2.79 2.32
C MET A 403 4.37 2.03 1.13
N SER A 404 3.34 2.55 0.50
CA SER A 404 2.79 1.98 -0.75
C SER A 404 3.69 2.39 -1.91
N ARG A 405 4.69 1.56 -2.21
CA ARG A 405 5.74 1.80 -3.21
C ARG A 405 5.64 0.79 -4.35
N PHE A 406 5.99 1.21 -5.57
CA PHE A 406 5.89 0.36 -6.77
C PHE A 406 7.06 0.59 -7.72
N ALA A 407 7.71 -0.49 -8.13
CA ALA A 407 8.83 -0.44 -9.05
C ALA A 407 8.42 0.12 -10.42
N GLY A 408 9.21 1.05 -10.95
CA GLY A 408 9.09 1.63 -12.29
C GLY A 408 8.28 2.93 -12.39
N PHE A 409 7.49 3.30 -11.36
CA PHE A 409 6.69 4.54 -11.42
C PHE A 409 6.39 5.21 -10.08
N ALA A 410 6.57 4.53 -8.95
CA ALA A 410 6.31 5.07 -7.62
C ALA A 410 7.25 4.46 -6.56
N GLU A 411 8.56 4.41 -6.85
CA GLU A 411 9.54 3.85 -5.91
C GLU A 411 9.57 4.62 -4.59
N ASP A 412 9.33 5.94 -4.62
CA ASP A 412 9.26 6.83 -3.45
C ASP A 412 7.87 6.88 -2.78
N GLY A 413 6.98 6.00 -3.24
CA GLY A 413 5.61 5.87 -2.76
C GLY A 413 4.74 7.05 -3.18
N CYS A 414 3.75 7.36 -2.34
CA CYS A 414 2.84 8.46 -2.60
C CYS A 414 3.49 9.79 -2.19
N LEU A 415 3.49 10.77 -3.11
CA LEU A 415 3.96 12.15 -2.93
C LEU A 415 2.91 13.01 -2.23
N GLU A 416 1.65 12.60 -2.35
CA GLU A 416 0.51 13.21 -1.68
C GLU A 416 0.56 13.04 -0.15
N ARG A 417 0.03 14.01 0.59
CA ARG A 417 -0.18 13.94 2.04
C ARG A 417 -1.56 14.50 2.35
N VAL A 418 -2.07 14.23 3.54
CA VAL A 418 -3.34 14.80 4.01
C VAL A 418 -3.13 15.56 5.30
N ARG A 419 -3.93 16.61 5.50
CA ARG A 419 -3.93 17.37 6.76
C ARG A 419 -5.34 17.57 7.29
N VAL A 420 -5.46 17.52 8.61
CA VAL A 420 -6.69 17.90 9.30
C VAL A 420 -6.77 19.43 9.33
N GLN A 421 -7.62 20.01 8.50
CA GLN A 421 -7.86 21.46 8.49
C GLN A 421 -8.91 21.84 9.53
N LYS A 422 -9.86 20.95 9.83
CA LYS A 422 -11.00 21.23 10.71
C LYS A 422 -11.49 19.99 11.44
N ILE A 423 -11.72 20.12 12.74
CA ILE A 423 -12.54 19.21 13.55
C ILE A 423 -13.65 20.05 14.17
N GLN A 424 -14.92 19.69 13.94
CA GLN A 424 -16.04 20.45 14.46
C GLN A 424 -17.04 19.53 15.17
N VAL A 425 -17.24 19.78 16.47
CA VAL A 425 -18.33 19.17 17.23
C VAL A 425 -19.64 19.87 16.88
N VAL A 426 -20.67 19.10 16.57
CA VAL A 426 -22.01 19.59 16.24
C VAL A 426 -23.08 18.89 17.08
N PRO A 427 -24.28 19.47 17.25
CA PRO A 427 -25.37 18.79 17.95
C PRO A 427 -25.77 17.47 17.27
N ASP A 428 -26.24 16.50 18.05
CA ASP A 428 -26.78 15.25 17.52
C ASP A 428 -27.94 15.50 16.54
N GLY A 429 -27.97 14.74 15.44
CA GLY A 429 -28.93 14.88 14.35
C GLY A 429 -28.60 15.97 13.32
N THR A 430 -27.44 16.62 13.42
CA THR A 430 -26.99 17.66 12.46
C THR A 430 -26.45 17.05 11.17
N LEU A 431 -25.79 15.89 11.25
CA LEU A 431 -25.15 15.24 10.12
C LEU A 431 -26.17 14.42 9.32
N ASP A 432 -26.13 14.57 7.99
CA ASP A 432 -27.05 13.86 7.12
C ASP A 432 -26.74 12.34 7.06
N PRO A 433 -27.73 11.48 6.75
CA PRO A 433 -27.51 10.05 6.62
C PRO A 433 -26.87 9.64 5.27
N GLY A 434 -26.58 10.60 4.38
CA GLY A 434 -25.94 10.36 3.09
C GLY A 434 -24.46 10.03 3.19
N GLY A 435 -23.79 9.95 2.03
CA GLY A 435 -22.51 9.24 1.89
C GLY A 435 -21.34 9.78 2.72
N ASN A 436 -21.23 11.09 2.94
CA ASN A 436 -20.11 11.71 3.66
C ASN A 436 -20.49 12.37 5.00
N HIS A 437 -21.76 12.26 5.42
CA HIS A 437 -22.28 12.71 6.72
C HIS A 437 -21.92 14.16 7.08
N VAL A 438 -22.26 15.13 6.22
CA VAL A 438 -21.92 16.54 6.46
C VAL A 438 -23.10 17.32 7.07
N PRO A 439 -22.87 18.46 7.74
CA PRO A 439 -23.93 19.27 8.31
C PRO A 439 -24.99 19.67 7.27
N GLY A 440 -26.21 19.18 7.46
CA GLY A 440 -27.35 19.45 6.57
C GLY A 440 -27.18 18.96 5.12
N GLY A 441 -26.24 18.06 4.83
CA GLY A 441 -25.97 17.58 3.47
C GLY A 441 -25.35 18.63 2.54
N VAL A 442 -24.75 19.69 3.11
CA VAL A 442 -24.14 20.79 2.35
C VAL A 442 -22.62 20.71 2.42
N THR A 443 -22.00 20.44 1.27
CA THR A 443 -20.54 20.40 1.13
C THR A 443 -19.90 21.78 1.32
N ASN A 444 -18.84 21.84 2.12
CA ASN A 444 -17.95 23.00 2.20
C ASN A 444 -16.80 22.86 1.19
N PHE A 445 -16.92 23.55 0.07
CA PHE A 445 -15.90 23.52 -0.99
C PHE A 445 -14.57 24.22 -0.64
N LEU A 446 -14.41 24.81 0.55
CA LEU A 446 -13.10 25.29 1.03
C LEU A 446 -12.20 24.15 1.53
N LEU A 447 -12.78 22.97 1.78
CA LEU A 447 -12.09 21.74 2.14
C LEU A 447 -11.96 20.84 0.91
N ASP A 448 -10.88 20.08 0.85
CA ASP A 448 -10.65 19.10 -0.21
C ASP A 448 -11.51 17.84 -0.03
N GLY A 449 -11.77 17.48 1.22
CA GLY A 449 -12.61 16.36 1.61
C GLY A 449 -13.28 16.57 2.95
N GLU A 450 -14.40 15.88 3.15
CA GLU A 450 -15.19 15.97 4.38
C GLU A 450 -15.67 14.60 4.82
N TRP A 451 -15.72 14.37 6.13
CA TRP A 451 -16.32 13.18 6.72
C TRP A 451 -16.99 13.48 8.07
N GLY A 452 -18.07 12.78 8.37
CA GLY A 452 -18.84 12.96 9.60
C GLY A 452 -19.03 11.70 10.43
N PHE A 453 -19.10 11.88 11.75
CA PHE A 453 -19.30 10.79 12.72
C PHE A 453 -20.59 11.01 13.50
N ARG A 454 -21.54 10.11 13.29
CA ARG A 454 -22.85 10.08 13.98
C ARG A 454 -22.76 9.23 15.26
N PRO A 455 -23.67 9.39 16.23
CA PRO A 455 -23.65 8.68 17.51
C PRO A 455 -23.71 7.16 17.33
N ASP A 456 -22.63 6.48 17.70
CA ASP A 456 -22.56 5.01 17.73
C ASP A 456 -21.54 4.54 18.79
N ALA A 457 -22.05 4.13 19.95
CA ALA A 457 -21.20 3.62 21.04
C ALA A 457 -20.52 2.27 20.69
N ALA A 458 -21.15 1.43 19.86
CA ALA A 458 -20.59 0.15 19.45
C ALA A 458 -19.41 0.37 18.49
N TYR A 459 -19.51 1.37 17.61
CA TYR A 459 -18.40 1.83 16.79
C TYR A 459 -17.20 2.24 17.64
N VAL A 460 -17.40 3.10 18.64
CA VAL A 460 -16.29 3.53 19.52
C VAL A 460 -15.66 2.36 20.29
N ALA A 461 -16.49 1.45 20.80
CA ALA A 461 -16.00 0.26 21.50
C ALA A 461 -15.11 -0.62 20.61
N LYS A 462 -15.40 -0.68 19.31
CA LYS A 462 -14.61 -1.43 18.32
C LYS A 462 -13.36 -0.67 17.86
N TYR A 463 -13.51 0.59 17.47
CA TYR A 463 -12.50 1.32 16.69
C TYR A 463 -11.66 2.32 17.50
N SER A 464 -11.95 2.56 18.78
CA SER A 464 -11.06 3.37 19.63
C SER A 464 -9.63 2.84 19.70
N LYS A 465 -9.44 1.52 19.50
CA LYS A 465 -8.14 0.83 19.58
C LYS A 465 -7.66 0.23 18.26
N LEU A 466 -8.36 0.48 17.15
CA LEU A 466 -8.03 -0.07 15.84
C LEU A 466 -7.96 1.06 14.83
N ILE A 467 -7.09 0.90 13.83
CA ILE A 467 -7.17 1.75 12.65
C ILE A 467 -8.48 1.44 11.95
N GLU A 468 -9.27 2.49 11.71
CA GLU A 468 -10.53 2.36 11.02
C GLU A 468 -10.29 2.38 9.51
N TRP A 469 -10.27 1.19 8.93
CA TRP A 469 -9.99 0.97 7.50
C TRP A 469 -11.04 1.61 6.59
N GLY A 470 -12.33 1.53 6.95
CA GLY A 470 -13.43 2.17 6.24
C GLY A 470 -13.32 3.70 6.27
N LEU A 471 -12.94 4.32 7.39
CA LEU A 471 -12.67 5.76 7.45
C LEU A 471 -11.59 6.16 6.44
N LEU A 472 -10.48 5.41 6.38
CA LEU A 472 -9.42 5.70 5.42
C LEU A 472 -9.87 5.46 3.98
N HIS A 473 -10.66 4.40 3.73
CA HIS A 473 -11.24 4.10 2.42
C HIS A 473 -12.13 5.26 1.92
N GLU A 474 -13.09 5.67 2.74
CA GLU A 474 -14.03 6.74 2.40
C GLU A 474 -13.35 8.11 2.29
N CYS A 475 -12.34 8.38 3.13
CA CYS A 475 -11.54 9.60 3.00
C CYS A 475 -10.65 9.56 1.74
N THR A 476 -10.22 8.38 1.29
CA THR A 476 -9.44 8.23 0.06
C THR A 476 -10.28 8.56 -1.19
N HIS A 477 -11.59 8.30 -1.17
CA HIS A 477 -12.51 8.84 -2.19
C HIS A 477 -12.52 10.36 -2.26
N GLN A 478 -12.40 11.04 -1.11
CA GLN A 478 -12.35 12.50 -1.09
C GLN A 478 -11.09 13.05 -1.78
N LEU A 479 -10.05 12.23 -1.95
CA LEU A 479 -8.85 12.56 -2.70
C LEU A 479 -8.95 12.26 -4.20
N GLY A 480 -10.09 11.72 -4.67
CA GLY A 480 -10.37 11.45 -6.08
C GLY A 480 -10.16 10.01 -6.53
N ASN A 481 -9.73 9.12 -5.63
CA ASN A 481 -9.60 7.69 -5.91
C ASN A 481 -10.97 7.01 -5.95
N ILE A 482 -11.05 5.90 -6.67
CA ILE A 482 -12.30 5.19 -6.95
C ILE A 482 -12.32 3.82 -6.31
N ASP A 483 -13.52 3.25 -6.19
CA ASP A 483 -13.71 1.86 -5.85
C ASP A 483 -13.11 0.96 -6.93
N GLN A 484 -11.90 0.46 -6.72
CA GLN A 484 -11.26 -0.42 -7.68
C GLN A 484 -12.03 -1.74 -7.85
N TYR A 485 -12.78 -2.15 -6.82
CA TYR A 485 -13.58 -3.36 -6.85
C TYR A 485 -14.79 -3.28 -7.80
N THR A 486 -15.13 -2.11 -8.34
CA THR A 486 -16.12 -2.00 -9.45
C THR A 486 -15.62 -2.70 -10.72
N MET A 487 -14.31 -2.85 -10.86
CA MET A 487 -13.64 -3.55 -11.95
C MET A 487 -13.33 -5.03 -11.64
N ASN A 488 -13.70 -5.53 -10.46
CA ASN A 488 -13.57 -6.96 -10.15
C ASN A 488 -14.68 -7.74 -10.90
N MET A 489 -14.31 -8.88 -11.48
CA MET A 489 -15.19 -9.68 -12.34
C MET A 489 -15.54 -10.98 -11.62
N GLU A 490 -16.67 -10.98 -10.92
CA GLU A 490 -17.12 -12.14 -10.15
C GLU A 490 -17.73 -13.20 -11.06
N ALA A 491 -17.24 -14.44 -10.94
CA ALA A 491 -17.78 -15.58 -11.66
C ALA A 491 -19.06 -16.11 -10.98
N GLY A 492 -20.04 -16.52 -11.78
CA GLY A 492 -21.21 -17.27 -11.32
C GLY A 492 -21.08 -18.78 -11.52
N THR A 493 -22.22 -19.44 -11.68
CA THR A 493 -22.35 -20.85 -12.08
C THR A 493 -22.73 -20.96 -13.56
N PRO A 494 -22.69 -22.15 -14.18
CA PRO A 494 -23.08 -22.34 -15.57
C PRO A 494 -24.51 -21.86 -15.89
N SER A 495 -25.40 -21.88 -14.88
CA SER A 495 -26.81 -21.49 -15.00
C SER A 495 -27.13 -20.10 -14.40
N THR A 496 -26.41 -19.68 -13.36
CA THR A 496 -26.68 -18.45 -12.60
C THR A 496 -25.43 -17.56 -12.60
N PRO A 497 -25.35 -16.54 -13.47
CA PRO A 497 -24.17 -15.69 -13.55
C PRO A 497 -24.11 -14.71 -12.37
N SER A 498 -22.91 -14.19 -12.09
CA SER A 498 -22.72 -12.98 -11.27
C SER A 498 -22.38 -11.82 -12.21
N ARG A 499 -21.19 -11.21 -12.08
CA ARG A 499 -20.72 -10.13 -12.97
C ARG A 499 -20.19 -10.65 -14.31
N VAL A 500 -19.82 -11.93 -14.40
CA VAL A 500 -19.49 -12.57 -15.67
C VAL A 500 -20.74 -13.17 -16.32
N LYS A 501 -21.29 -12.54 -17.36
CA LYS A 501 -22.54 -12.95 -18.05
C LYS A 501 -22.32 -13.37 -19.50
N VAL A 502 -21.08 -13.65 -19.89
CA VAL A 502 -20.74 -14.11 -21.25
C VAL A 502 -21.08 -15.59 -21.42
N ARG A 503 -21.79 -15.90 -22.52
CA ARG A 503 -22.00 -17.26 -23.04
C ARG A 503 -21.24 -17.41 -24.35
N ASP A 504 -20.03 -17.94 -24.31
CA ASP A 504 -19.11 -17.96 -25.45
C ASP A 504 -19.37 -19.14 -26.40
N GLY A 505 -20.51 -19.09 -27.12
CA GLY A 505 -20.91 -20.10 -28.10
C GLY A 505 -21.52 -21.37 -27.50
N THR A 506 -21.85 -21.36 -26.21
CA THR A 506 -22.52 -22.45 -25.49
C THR A 506 -23.80 -21.90 -24.80
N PRO A 507 -24.72 -22.74 -24.31
CA PRO A 507 -25.86 -22.26 -23.53
C PRO A 507 -25.50 -21.84 -22.09
N HIS A 508 -24.25 -22.04 -21.66
CA HIS A 508 -23.79 -21.84 -20.29
C HIS A 508 -22.95 -20.57 -20.14
N TYR A 509 -23.01 -19.96 -18.96
CA TYR A 509 -22.14 -18.83 -18.62
C TYR A 509 -20.71 -19.31 -18.36
N VAL A 510 -19.74 -18.44 -18.67
CA VAL A 510 -18.36 -18.66 -18.27
C VAL A 510 -18.25 -18.55 -16.75
N THR A 511 -17.65 -19.56 -16.13
CA THR A 511 -17.52 -19.70 -14.66
C THR A 511 -16.16 -19.26 -14.12
N ARG A 512 -15.44 -18.48 -14.93
CA ARG A 512 -14.18 -17.81 -14.60
C ARG A 512 -14.42 -16.34 -14.36
N GLY A 513 -13.56 -15.74 -13.54
CA GLY A 513 -13.61 -14.36 -13.11
C GLY A 513 -12.23 -13.88 -12.68
N TYR A 514 -12.18 -12.73 -12.03
CA TYR A 514 -10.96 -12.14 -11.53
C TYR A 514 -11.20 -11.26 -10.31
N TYR A 515 -10.48 -11.59 -9.24
CA TYR A 515 -10.29 -10.76 -8.07
C TYR A 515 -8.79 -10.59 -7.86
N PRO A 516 -8.30 -9.35 -7.75
CA PRO A 516 -6.88 -9.12 -7.47
C PRO A 516 -6.53 -9.74 -6.11
N PRO A 517 -5.57 -10.67 -6.05
CA PRO A 517 -5.28 -11.40 -4.82
C PRO A 517 -4.57 -10.56 -3.75
N PHE A 518 -3.95 -9.46 -4.17
CA PHE A 518 -3.22 -8.52 -3.31
C PHE A 518 -3.89 -7.15 -3.36
N ALA A 519 -5.23 -7.13 -3.33
CA ALA A 519 -6.02 -5.91 -3.37
C ALA A 519 -5.74 -5.01 -2.16
N GLY A 520 -5.68 -3.71 -2.41
CA GLY A 520 -5.43 -2.71 -1.39
C GLY A 520 -6.69 -2.14 -0.73
N LEU A 521 -6.51 -1.01 -0.04
CA LEU A 521 -7.55 -0.22 0.62
C LEU A 521 -8.77 0.04 -0.27
N MET A 522 -8.59 0.22 -1.57
CA MET A 522 -9.69 0.50 -2.51
C MET A 522 -10.31 -0.76 -3.15
N GLY A 523 -9.96 -1.95 -2.66
CA GLY A 523 -10.58 -3.23 -3.01
C GLY A 523 -10.16 -3.82 -4.37
N GLY A 524 -9.09 -3.31 -4.98
CA GLY A 524 -8.47 -3.90 -6.16
C GLY A 524 -6.99 -3.55 -6.28
N GLY A 525 -6.39 -3.91 -7.43
CA GLY A 525 -4.98 -3.59 -7.72
C GLY A 525 -4.00 -4.62 -7.16
N ASP A 526 -2.72 -4.27 -7.17
CA ASP A 526 -1.64 -5.03 -6.55
C ASP A 526 -0.92 -4.10 -5.56
N THR A 527 -0.72 -4.55 -4.32
CA THR A 527 -0.06 -3.80 -3.25
C THR A 527 1.41 -4.18 -3.07
N ARG A 528 1.94 -5.08 -3.90
CA ARG A 528 3.34 -5.50 -3.87
C ARG A 528 4.22 -4.49 -4.60
N PHE A 529 5.41 -4.24 -4.07
CA PHE A 529 6.42 -3.42 -4.73
C PHE A 529 6.84 -3.98 -6.09
N SER A 530 7.04 -5.30 -6.13
CA SER A 530 7.25 -6.11 -7.32
C SER A 530 6.77 -7.55 -7.04
N PRO A 531 6.66 -8.44 -8.04
CA PRO A 531 6.15 -9.80 -7.83
C PRO A 531 6.91 -10.67 -6.82
N GLU A 532 8.12 -10.27 -6.40
CA GLU A 532 8.92 -11.00 -5.41
C GLU A 532 8.58 -10.63 -3.95
N TYR A 533 7.84 -9.55 -3.72
CA TYR A 533 7.42 -9.08 -2.39
C TYR A 533 6.06 -9.63 -1.99
N GLU A 534 5.77 -9.64 -0.69
CA GLU A 534 4.47 -9.97 -0.15
C GLU A 534 3.42 -8.88 -0.43
N GLY A 535 2.16 -9.28 -0.56
CA GLY A 535 1.03 -8.33 -0.60
C GLY A 535 0.86 -7.64 0.76
N THR A 536 0.40 -6.40 0.72
CA THR A 536 0.07 -5.60 1.91
C THR A 536 -1.42 -5.20 1.91
N GLY A 537 -1.92 -4.71 3.04
CA GLY A 537 -3.27 -4.11 3.15
C GLY A 537 -3.31 -2.60 2.89
N LEU A 538 -2.27 -2.04 2.24
CA LEU A 538 -2.11 -0.61 2.01
C LEU A 538 -2.78 -0.17 0.69
N LEU A 539 -2.33 0.93 0.08
CA LEU A 539 -2.83 1.39 -1.22
C LEU A 539 -2.24 0.54 -2.34
N ALA A 540 -3.01 0.29 -3.39
CA ALA A 540 -2.52 -0.45 -4.56
C ALA A 540 -1.80 0.47 -5.56
N GLY A 541 -1.10 -0.12 -6.53
CA GLY A 541 -0.31 0.62 -7.51
C GLY A 541 -1.08 1.72 -8.22
N TRP A 542 -2.33 1.45 -8.61
CA TRP A 542 -3.16 2.45 -9.25
C TRP A 542 -3.51 3.62 -8.34
N ASP A 543 -3.78 3.33 -7.06
CA ASP A 543 -4.16 4.36 -6.09
C ASP A 543 -3.04 5.38 -5.91
N VAL A 544 -1.81 4.89 -5.78
CA VAL A 544 -0.62 5.73 -5.59
C VAL A 544 -0.28 6.50 -6.86
N GLY A 545 -0.33 5.85 -8.03
CA GLY A 545 -0.11 6.53 -9.30
C GLY A 545 -1.13 7.65 -9.56
N ALA A 546 -2.41 7.39 -9.24
CA ALA A 546 -3.48 8.37 -9.37
C ALA A 546 -3.31 9.57 -8.43
N LEU A 547 -2.86 9.35 -7.19
CA LEU A 547 -2.57 10.42 -6.23
C LEU A 547 -1.31 11.20 -6.61
N ASN A 548 -0.27 10.53 -7.11
CA ASN A 548 0.96 11.17 -7.59
C ASN A 548 0.69 12.07 -8.80
N ALA A 549 -0.11 11.60 -9.75
CA ALA A 549 -0.50 12.39 -10.93
C ALA A 549 -1.29 13.66 -10.52
N ASN A 550 -2.05 13.59 -9.43
CA ASN A 550 -2.84 14.69 -8.90
C ASN A 550 -2.18 15.48 -7.75
N THR A 551 -0.91 15.21 -7.42
CA THR A 551 -0.21 15.93 -6.34
C THR A 551 -0.07 17.41 -6.70
N GLY A 552 -0.39 18.28 -5.74
CA GLY A 552 -0.41 19.74 -5.92
C GLY A 552 -1.74 20.34 -6.35
N TYR A 553 -2.70 19.52 -6.80
CA TYR A 553 -4.03 20.00 -7.20
C TYR A 553 -5.03 19.92 -6.04
N ARG A 554 -5.89 20.93 -5.93
CA ARG A 554 -7.10 20.85 -5.08
C ARG A 554 -8.06 19.78 -5.62
N ARG A 555 -8.84 19.17 -4.73
CA ARG A 555 -9.72 18.02 -5.08
C ARG A 555 -11.04 18.44 -5.70
N GLY A 556 -11.87 17.47 -6.05
CA GLY A 556 -13.21 17.67 -6.61
C GLY A 556 -13.43 17.05 -7.99
N PHE A 557 -12.38 16.61 -8.67
CA PHE A 557 -12.51 15.58 -9.69
C PHE A 557 -12.51 14.20 -9.04
N TYR A 558 -13.02 13.21 -9.76
CA TYR A 558 -13.15 11.83 -9.30
C TYR A 558 -12.77 10.90 -10.46
N GLY A 559 -11.81 9.99 -10.25
CA GLY A 559 -11.47 8.90 -11.17
C GLY A 559 -10.97 9.24 -12.58
N GLU A 560 -10.76 10.51 -12.90
CA GLU A 560 -10.25 10.99 -14.20
C GLU A 560 -8.88 10.40 -14.60
N GLN A 561 -8.12 9.91 -13.62
CA GLN A 561 -6.82 9.26 -13.82
C GLN A 561 -6.91 7.99 -14.67
N ILE A 562 -8.10 7.39 -14.80
CA ILE A 562 -8.30 6.26 -15.71
C ILE A 562 -8.08 6.63 -17.18
N TYR A 563 -8.11 7.92 -17.52
CA TYR A 563 -7.86 8.40 -18.88
C TYR A 563 -6.39 8.33 -19.31
N ASP A 564 -5.47 8.15 -18.35
CA ASP A 564 -4.03 8.10 -18.59
C ASP A 564 -3.64 6.79 -19.30
N LEU A 565 -3.71 6.81 -20.63
CA LEU A 565 -3.46 5.67 -21.49
C LEU A 565 -2.48 6.01 -22.62
N ALA A 566 -1.71 5.00 -23.03
CA ALA A 566 -0.85 5.10 -24.20
C ALA A 566 -1.67 5.41 -25.47
N ASP A 567 -1.06 6.04 -26.47
CA ASP A 567 -1.74 6.31 -27.75
C ASP A 567 -2.17 5.01 -28.46
N THR A 568 -1.34 3.97 -28.35
CA THR A 568 -1.60 2.64 -28.92
C THR A 568 -1.44 1.55 -27.88
N LEU A 569 -2.47 0.73 -27.73
CA LEU A 569 -2.48 -0.41 -26.81
C LEU A 569 -2.49 -1.74 -27.57
N ARG A 570 -1.65 -2.66 -27.10
CA ARG A 570 -1.48 -3.99 -27.67
C ARG A 570 -1.62 -5.03 -26.58
N LEU A 571 -2.11 -6.21 -26.95
CA LEU A 571 -2.13 -7.40 -26.10
C LEU A 571 -1.22 -8.45 -26.69
N ARG A 572 -0.43 -9.13 -25.87
CA ARG A 572 0.37 -10.29 -26.26
C ARG A 572 -0.11 -11.54 -25.54
N ALA A 573 -0.49 -12.56 -26.28
CA ALA A 573 -0.86 -13.86 -25.71
C ALA A 573 0.40 -14.58 -25.23
N VAL A 574 0.45 -14.94 -23.94
CA VAL A 574 1.61 -15.61 -23.33
C VAL A 574 1.20 -17.00 -22.82
N HIS A 575 1.82 -18.05 -23.34
CA HIS A 575 1.56 -19.42 -22.90
C HIS A 575 2.14 -19.67 -21.50
N ALA A 576 1.73 -20.76 -20.85
CA ALA A 576 2.11 -21.07 -19.46
C ALA A 576 3.62 -21.34 -19.23
N GLY A 577 4.42 -21.34 -20.30
CA GLY A 577 5.88 -21.42 -20.26
C GLY A 577 6.59 -20.06 -20.39
N GLY A 578 5.83 -18.96 -20.48
CA GLY A 578 6.36 -17.58 -20.53
C GLY A 578 6.68 -17.04 -21.93
N GLY A 579 6.48 -17.83 -23.00
CA GLY A 579 6.69 -17.37 -24.38
C GLY A 579 5.40 -16.89 -25.06
N PRO A 580 5.51 -16.21 -26.22
CA PRO A 580 4.35 -15.77 -26.98
C PRO A 580 3.59 -16.95 -27.61
N ILE A 581 2.29 -16.77 -27.89
CA ILE A 581 1.47 -17.70 -28.68
C ILE A 581 1.30 -17.14 -30.10
N PRO A 582 2.08 -17.62 -31.09
CA PRO A 582 1.98 -17.13 -32.47
C PRO A 582 0.60 -17.36 -33.06
N PHE A 583 0.07 -16.37 -33.76
CA PHE A 583 -1.20 -16.45 -34.48
C PHE A 583 -2.42 -16.82 -33.61
N ALA A 584 -2.33 -16.52 -32.31
CA ALA A 584 -3.43 -16.70 -31.38
C ALA A 584 -4.69 -15.96 -31.84
N GLN A 585 -5.86 -16.56 -31.61
CA GLN A 585 -7.14 -15.91 -31.87
C GLN A 585 -7.61 -15.20 -30.61
N PHE A 586 -7.94 -13.92 -30.73
CA PHE A 586 -8.47 -13.09 -29.65
C PHE A 586 -9.94 -12.83 -29.84
N LYS A 587 -10.69 -12.87 -28.74
CA LYS A 587 -12.05 -12.33 -28.62
C LYS A 587 -12.16 -11.58 -27.31
N VAL A 588 -12.59 -10.32 -27.35
CA VAL A 588 -12.54 -9.42 -26.18
C VAL A 588 -13.92 -8.84 -25.90
N TRP A 589 -14.30 -8.86 -24.63
CA TRP A 589 -15.52 -8.25 -24.12
C TRP A 589 -15.16 -7.14 -23.14
N GLN A 590 -15.87 -6.01 -23.21
CA GLN A 590 -15.76 -4.92 -22.25
C GLN A 590 -16.86 -5.02 -21.19
N SER A 591 -16.54 -4.66 -19.94
CA SER A 591 -17.55 -4.49 -18.91
C SER A 591 -18.40 -3.24 -19.13
N ARG A 592 -19.56 -3.22 -18.50
CA ARG A 592 -20.53 -2.11 -18.44
C ARG A 592 -21.21 -2.20 -17.08
N ALA A 593 -21.36 -1.08 -16.37
CA ALA A 593 -21.96 -1.05 -15.04
C ALA A 593 -21.33 -2.07 -14.05
N GLY A 594 -20.02 -2.35 -14.20
CA GLY A 594 -19.27 -3.28 -13.35
C GLY A 594 -19.37 -4.75 -13.75
N GLU A 595 -20.08 -5.09 -14.82
CA GLU A 595 -20.30 -6.48 -15.25
C GLU A 595 -20.05 -6.67 -16.75
N THR A 596 -19.68 -7.88 -17.16
CA THR A 596 -19.76 -8.23 -18.58
C THR A 596 -21.23 -8.49 -18.94
N PRO A 597 -21.75 -7.86 -19.99
CA PRO A 597 -23.14 -8.04 -20.39
C PRO A 597 -23.33 -9.31 -21.24
N ASP A 598 -24.56 -9.85 -21.23
CA ASP A 598 -24.92 -10.96 -22.10
C ASP A 598 -25.16 -10.50 -23.55
N ALA A 599 -25.09 -11.44 -24.51
CA ALA A 599 -25.24 -11.14 -25.93
C ALA A 599 -26.67 -10.70 -26.35
N SER A 600 -27.67 -10.87 -25.47
CA SER A 600 -29.06 -10.47 -25.75
C SER A 600 -29.39 -9.06 -25.31
N THR A 601 -28.62 -8.50 -24.37
CA THR A 601 -28.88 -7.21 -23.73
C THR A 601 -27.88 -6.13 -24.14
N TYR A 602 -26.81 -6.51 -24.85
CA TYR A 602 -25.76 -5.58 -25.26
C TYR A 602 -25.19 -5.95 -26.63
N SER A 603 -25.47 -5.07 -27.59
CA SER A 603 -25.26 -5.31 -29.03
C SER A 603 -23.81 -5.23 -29.49
N TRP A 604 -22.90 -4.75 -28.63
CA TRP A 604 -21.50 -4.47 -28.96
C TRP A 604 -20.52 -5.58 -28.55
N GLN A 605 -20.98 -6.84 -28.42
CA GLN A 605 -20.12 -7.97 -28.01
C GLN A 605 -19.89 -8.99 -29.12
N PRO A 606 -18.64 -9.46 -29.31
CA PRO A 606 -17.42 -8.95 -28.69
C PRO A 606 -17.05 -7.55 -29.21
N ILE A 607 -16.40 -6.72 -28.40
CA ILE A 607 -15.90 -5.40 -28.85
C ILE A 607 -14.69 -5.52 -29.78
N TYR A 608 -14.00 -6.67 -29.76
CA TYR A 608 -12.90 -6.98 -30.67
C TYR A 608 -12.81 -8.48 -30.95
N THR A 609 -12.46 -8.81 -32.19
CA THR A 609 -12.03 -10.15 -32.61
C THR A 609 -10.90 -10.00 -33.61
N GLY A 610 -9.84 -10.78 -33.46
CA GLY A 610 -8.68 -10.68 -34.34
C GLY A 610 -7.70 -11.83 -34.17
N THR A 611 -6.75 -11.93 -35.10
CA THR A 611 -5.65 -12.89 -35.07
C THR A 611 -4.36 -12.15 -34.77
N ALA A 612 -3.57 -12.68 -33.84
CA ALA A 612 -2.27 -12.15 -33.50
C ALA A 612 -1.23 -12.38 -34.61
N ASP A 613 -0.13 -11.64 -34.55
CA ASP A 613 1.04 -11.89 -35.39
C ASP A 613 1.90 -13.07 -34.87
N ALA A 614 3.09 -13.24 -35.46
CA ALA A 614 4.03 -14.31 -35.07
C ALA A 614 4.58 -14.15 -33.65
N ASP A 615 4.55 -12.92 -33.10
CA ASP A 615 4.96 -12.62 -31.73
C ASP A 615 3.78 -12.69 -30.74
N GLY A 616 2.62 -13.16 -31.21
CA GLY A 616 1.42 -13.30 -30.40
C GLY A 616 0.75 -11.98 -30.05
N ILE A 617 1.02 -10.91 -30.81
CA ILE A 617 0.53 -9.56 -30.54
C ILE A 617 -0.70 -9.20 -31.39
N VAL A 618 -1.70 -8.60 -30.76
CA VAL A 618 -2.79 -7.84 -31.42
C VAL A 618 -2.76 -6.38 -30.98
N THR A 619 -3.13 -5.48 -31.89
CA THR A 619 -3.38 -4.06 -31.54
C THR A 619 -4.87 -3.86 -31.33
N LEU A 620 -5.25 -3.32 -30.17
CA LEU A 620 -6.63 -3.00 -29.87
C LEU A 620 -7.04 -1.71 -30.62
N PRO A 621 -8.23 -1.67 -31.24
CA PRO A 621 -8.69 -0.49 -31.94
C PRO A 621 -9.07 0.61 -30.94
N ASN A 622 -8.69 1.85 -31.25
CA ASN A 622 -9.21 3.00 -30.51
C ASN A 622 -10.64 3.31 -30.99
N VAL A 623 -11.60 3.35 -30.07
CA VAL A 623 -12.98 3.73 -30.35
C VAL A 623 -13.25 5.15 -29.84
N GLY A 624 -14.22 5.84 -30.47
CA GLY A 624 -14.54 7.23 -30.15
C GLY A 624 -15.10 7.42 -28.73
N THR A 625 -14.87 8.60 -28.15
CA THR A 625 -15.28 8.95 -26.77
C THR A 625 -16.64 9.67 -26.68
N LEU A 626 -17.34 9.76 -27.82
CA LEU A 626 -18.54 10.61 -28.03
C LEU A 626 -18.28 12.11 -27.90
N GLU A 627 -17.01 12.53 -27.90
CA GLU A 627 -16.58 13.92 -27.91
C GLU A 627 -16.03 14.29 -29.31
N PRO A 628 -16.12 15.58 -29.72
CA PRO A 628 -15.61 16.03 -31.02
C PRO A 628 -14.07 15.93 -31.13
N GLY A 629 -13.37 15.76 -30.01
CA GLY A 629 -11.93 15.57 -29.93
C GLY A 629 -11.51 15.22 -28.50
N PRO A 630 -10.19 15.05 -28.25
CA PRO A 630 -9.66 14.82 -26.90
C PRO A 630 -10.12 15.88 -25.90
N VAL A 631 -10.36 15.46 -24.66
CA VAL A 631 -10.76 16.35 -23.57
C VAL A 631 -9.79 16.20 -22.42
N THR A 632 -9.12 17.29 -22.07
CA THR A 632 -8.18 17.34 -20.94
C THR A 632 -8.86 18.02 -19.76
N THR A 633 -8.83 17.37 -18.59
CA THR A 633 -9.32 17.95 -17.33
C THR A 633 -8.36 19.02 -16.81
N LEU A 634 -8.80 19.85 -15.86
CA LEU A 634 -7.95 20.93 -15.30
C LEU A 634 -6.75 20.41 -14.51
N THR A 635 -6.75 19.13 -14.16
CA THR A 635 -5.68 18.39 -13.49
C THR A 635 -4.77 17.64 -14.47
N GLY A 636 -5.04 17.71 -15.78
CA GLY A 636 -4.12 17.25 -16.84
C GLY A 636 -4.44 15.90 -17.47
N HIS A 637 -5.51 15.22 -17.05
CA HIS A 637 -5.88 13.90 -17.58
C HIS A 637 -6.67 14.01 -18.87
N THR A 638 -6.30 13.26 -19.90
CA THR A 638 -6.85 13.42 -21.26
C THR A 638 -7.66 12.23 -21.73
N LEU A 639 -8.98 12.37 -21.77
CA LEU A 639 -9.86 11.42 -22.44
C LEU A 639 -9.75 11.58 -23.96
N LYS A 640 -9.06 10.64 -24.61
CA LYS A 640 -8.87 10.53 -26.06
C LYS A 640 -9.42 9.18 -26.57
N PRO A 641 -9.64 9.00 -27.89
CA PRO A 641 -9.99 7.69 -28.43
C PRO A 641 -9.03 6.61 -27.95
N ASN A 642 -9.58 5.52 -27.42
CA ASN A 642 -8.85 4.42 -26.76
C ASN A 642 -9.69 3.12 -26.85
N PRO A 643 -9.16 1.94 -26.47
CA PRO A 643 -9.88 0.67 -26.59
C PRO A 643 -11.17 0.54 -25.78
N TRP A 644 -11.33 1.33 -24.72
CA TRP A 644 -12.54 1.38 -23.90
C TRP A 644 -13.51 2.48 -24.31
N GLY A 645 -13.09 3.43 -25.15
CA GLY A 645 -13.89 4.57 -25.59
C GLY A 645 -14.18 5.57 -24.47
N ARG A 646 -15.46 5.86 -24.23
CA ARG A 646 -15.86 6.78 -23.16
C ARG A 646 -15.81 6.04 -21.82
N LEU A 647 -14.71 6.21 -21.09
CA LEU A 647 -14.49 5.60 -19.79
C LEU A 647 -15.37 6.25 -18.71
N ASN A 648 -16.01 5.43 -17.90
CA ASN A 648 -16.72 5.88 -16.71
C ASN A 648 -15.74 6.13 -15.59
N VAL A 649 -15.73 7.34 -15.04
CA VAL A 649 -14.82 7.75 -13.98
C VAL A 649 -14.83 6.83 -12.76
N VAL A 650 -15.92 6.10 -12.49
CA VAL A 650 -15.97 5.10 -11.40
C VAL A 650 -15.45 3.70 -11.80
N GLY A 651 -14.92 3.54 -13.01
CA GLY A 651 -14.27 2.30 -13.49
C GLY A 651 -15.23 1.19 -13.97
N THR A 652 -16.54 1.39 -13.92
CA THR A 652 -17.55 0.35 -14.21
C THR A 652 -17.46 -0.27 -15.62
N ASN A 653 -16.94 0.45 -16.61
CA ASN A 653 -16.69 -0.07 -17.95
C ASN A 653 -15.20 -0.27 -18.26
N GLY A 654 -14.35 -0.29 -17.24
CA GLY A 654 -12.89 -0.37 -17.35
C GLY A 654 -12.31 -1.78 -17.43
N SER A 655 -13.12 -2.84 -17.40
CA SER A 655 -12.61 -4.22 -17.42
C SER A 655 -12.78 -4.89 -18.77
N LEU A 656 -11.81 -5.74 -19.13
CA LEU A 656 -11.82 -6.58 -20.30
C LEU A 656 -11.82 -8.05 -19.87
N MET A 657 -12.73 -8.84 -20.43
CA MET A 657 -12.60 -10.29 -20.49
C MET A 657 -12.02 -10.65 -21.85
N ILE A 658 -10.99 -11.49 -21.86
CA ILE A 658 -10.21 -11.83 -23.06
C ILE A 658 -10.18 -13.34 -23.19
N ARG A 659 -10.73 -13.86 -24.30
CA ARG A 659 -10.54 -15.25 -24.71
C ARG A 659 -9.38 -15.32 -25.68
N ILE A 660 -8.49 -16.29 -25.43
CA ILE A 660 -7.37 -16.64 -26.31
C ILE A 660 -7.55 -18.08 -26.76
N ASP A 661 -7.39 -18.35 -28.06
CA ASP A 661 -7.14 -19.69 -28.57
C ASP A 661 -5.77 -19.78 -29.21
N GLY A 662 -5.07 -20.87 -28.91
CA GLY A 662 -3.75 -21.15 -29.43
C GLY A 662 -3.43 -22.62 -29.23
N TYR A 663 -2.67 -23.21 -30.15
CA TYR A 663 -2.29 -24.63 -30.06
C TYR A 663 -3.49 -25.58 -29.85
N GLY A 664 -4.64 -25.29 -30.46
CA GLY A 664 -5.87 -26.10 -30.31
C GLY A 664 -6.52 -26.04 -28.93
N GLN A 665 -6.06 -25.15 -28.05
CA GLN A 665 -6.58 -24.94 -26.70
C GLN A 665 -7.24 -23.56 -26.60
N ARG A 666 -8.02 -23.37 -25.54
CA ARG A 666 -8.69 -22.11 -25.20
C ARG A 666 -8.48 -21.77 -23.75
N ASP A 667 -8.28 -20.50 -23.46
CA ASP A 667 -8.32 -19.97 -22.10
C ASP A 667 -8.92 -18.56 -22.03
N TYR A 668 -9.26 -18.12 -20.82
CA TYR A 668 -9.80 -16.79 -20.53
C TYR A 668 -8.93 -16.05 -19.51
N ALA A 669 -8.71 -14.77 -19.76
CA ALA A 669 -8.02 -13.84 -18.87
C ALA A 669 -8.87 -12.58 -18.67
N PHE A 670 -8.58 -11.83 -17.60
CA PHE A 670 -9.25 -10.57 -17.28
C PHE A 670 -8.20 -9.51 -16.99
N HIS A 671 -8.36 -8.33 -17.58
CA HIS A 671 -7.50 -7.17 -17.35
C HIS A 671 -8.34 -5.91 -17.23
N ARG A 672 -7.88 -4.97 -16.41
CA ARG A 672 -8.58 -3.74 -16.09
C ARG A 672 -7.78 -2.57 -16.64
N VAL A 673 -8.43 -1.45 -16.87
CA VAL A 673 -7.78 -0.22 -17.34
C VAL A 673 -6.66 0.23 -16.38
N SER A 674 -6.77 -0.12 -15.10
CA SER A 674 -5.79 0.25 -14.08
C SER A 674 -4.38 -0.30 -14.32
N GLU A 675 -4.23 -1.52 -14.88
CA GLU A 675 -2.91 -2.04 -15.25
C GLU A 675 -2.26 -1.21 -16.37
N PHE A 676 -3.06 -0.63 -17.27
CA PHE A 676 -2.59 0.22 -18.36
C PHE A 676 -2.28 1.65 -17.89
N ASN A 677 -3.01 2.16 -16.90
CA ASN A 677 -2.66 3.43 -16.26
C ASN A 677 -1.31 3.34 -15.52
N CYS A 678 -1.06 2.24 -14.80
CA CYS A 678 0.23 2.01 -14.14
C CYS A 678 1.37 1.97 -15.17
N ALA A 679 1.17 1.33 -16.33
CA ALA A 679 2.14 1.33 -17.42
C ALA A 679 2.37 2.74 -18.00
N TYR A 680 1.32 3.55 -18.13
CA TYR A 680 1.44 4.93 -18.57
C TYR A 680 2.32 5.75 -17.61
N TRP A 681 2.10 5.63 -16.30
CA TRP A 681 2.93 6.31 -15.29
C TRP A 681 4.35 5.76 -15.20
N ALA A 682 4.59 4.51 -15.60
CA ALA A 682 5.93 3.95 -15.81
C ALA A 682 6.62 4.47 -17.10
N GLY A 683 5.99 5.41 -17.82
CA GLY A 683 6.55 6.07 -19.00
C GLY A 683 6.07 5.51 -20.34
N HIS A 684 5.16 4.53 -20.37
CA HIS A 684 4.63 3.97 -21.61
C HIS A 684 3.47 4.80 -22.18
N THR A 685 3.77 6.02 -22.66
CA THR A 685 2.75 6.99 -23.09
C THR A 685 2.39 6.92 -24.59
N SER A 686 3.26 6.35 -25.43
CA SER A 686 3.02 6.24 -26.88
C SER A 686 2.49 4.86 -27.27
N VAL A 687 3.23 3.79 -26.94
CA VAL A 687 2.84 2.41 -27.24
C VAL A 687 3.10 1.55 -26.02
N TYR A 688 2.12 0.72 -25.64
CA TYR A 688 2.27 -0.28 -24.59
C TYR A 688 1.73 -1.64 -25.05
N THR A 689 2.50 -2.69 -24.79
CA THR A 689 2.10 -4.08 -25.04
C THR A 689 1.93 -4.78 -23.71
N HIS A 690 0.69 -5.13 -23.40
CA HIS A 690 0.32 -5.81 -22.17
C HIS A 690 0.34 -7.33 -22.37
N ASP A 691 1.04 -8.04 -21.50
CA ASP A 691 1.06 -9.50 -21.52
C ASP A 691 -0.21 -10.09 -20.91
N VAL A 692 -0.81 -11.02 -21.64
CA VAL A 692 -2.00 -11.77 -21.26
C VAL A 692 -1.61 -13.23 -21.00
N PRO A 693 -1.16 -13.57 -19.78
CA PRO A 693 -0.77 -14.93 -19.43
C PRO A 693 -2.00 -15.84 -19.35
N VAL A 694 -1.89 -17.02 -19.97
CA VAL A 694 -2.95 -18.03 -20.03
C VAL A 694 -2.41 -19.45 -19.76
N GLN A 695 -3.29 -20.33 -19.28
CA GLN A 695 -3.07 -21.77 -19.08
C GLN A 695 -3.18 -22.57 -20.39
N ILE A 696 -2.49 -22.10 -21.41
CA ILE A 696 -2.29 -22.82 -22.67
C ILE A 696 -0.86 -23.36 -22.67
N THR A 697 -0.70 -24.65 -22.99
CA THR A 697 0.62 -25.24 -23.22
C THR A 697 1.07 -25.00 -24.66
N PRO A 698 2.37 -24.77 -24.95
CA PRO A 698 2.89 -24.58 -26.31
C PRO A 698 2.95 -25.91 -27.10
N ALA A 699 1.84 -26.64 -27.17
CA ALA A 699 1.72 -27.93 -27.85
C ALA A 699 0.32 -28.12 -28.47
N GLY A 700 0.27 -28.38 -29.77
CA GLY A 700 -0.98 -28.48 -30.54
C GLY A 700 -1.63 -29.86 -30.60
N ASN A 701 -0.96 -30.90 -30.11
CA ASN A 701 -1.35 -32.30 -30.26
C ASN A 701 -1.62 -32.97 -28.89
N LEU A 702 -2.47 -32.34 -28.08
CA LEU A 702 -2.83 -32.88 -26.77
C LEU A 702 -3.72 -34.11 -26.90
N SER A 703 -3.32 -35.18 -26.20
CA SER A 703 -4.14 -36.38 -26.08
C SER A 703 -5.28 -36.12 -25.10
N PRO A 704 -6.53 -36.52 -25.40
CA PRO A 704 -7.64 -36.44 -24.45
C PRO A 704 -7.56 -37.51 -23.35
N VAL A 705 -6.58 -38.41 -23.40
CA VAL A 705 -6.46 -39.53 -22.46
C VAL A 705 -5.97 -39.04 -21.10
N ASN A 706 -6.74 -39.34 -20.05
CA ASN A 706 -6.28 -39.21 -18.67
C ASN A 706 -5.23 -40.30 -18.37
N ILE A 707 -3.95 -39.96 -18.52
CA ILE A 707 -2.83 -40.87 -18.27
C ILE A 707 -2.64 -41.21 -16.79
N ALA A 708 -3.27 -40.48 -15.87
CA ALA A 708 -3.23 -40.73 -14.43
C ALA A 708 -4.32 -41.69 -13.95
N LEU A 709 -5.33 -42.01 -14.78
CA LEU A 709 -6.42 -42.90 -14.40
C LEU A 709 -5.91 -44.30 -14.03
N GLY A 710 -6.31 -44.79 -12.86
CA GLY A 710 -5.93 -46.09 -12.28
C GLY A 710 -4.45 -46.19 -11.88
N LYS A 711 -3.71 -45.09 -11.86
CA LYS A 711 -2.28 -45.08 -11.53
C LYS A 711 -2.04 -45.04 -10.02
N THR A 712 -0.84 -45.44 -9.61
CA THR A 712 -0.49 -45.43 -8.18
C THR A 712 -0.23 -44.00 -7.71
N ALA A 713 -0.98 -43.56 -6.70
CA ALA A 713 -0.76 -42.32 -5.98
C ALA A 713 -0.27 -42.60 -4.54
N THR A 714 0.62 -41.75 -4.04
CA THR A 714 1.25 -41.83 -2.71
C THR A 714 1.32 -40.45 -2.08
N SER A 715 1.36 -40.39 -0.75
CA SER A 715 1.55 -39.14 0.01
C SER A 715 2.41 -39.40 1.25
N ASN A 716 3.10 -38.38 1.75
CA ASN A 716 3.77 -38.41 3.06
C ASN A 716 2.89 -37.92 4.22
N VAL A 717 1.63 -37.56 3.94
CA VAL A 717 0.62 -37.16 4.92
C VAL A 717 -0.62 -38.08 4.83
N GLY A 718 -1.63 -37.83 5.67
CA GLY A 718 -2.82 -38.66 5.77
C GLY A 718 -3.75 -38.65 4.54
N GLY A 719 -4.91 -39.27 4.70
CA GLY A 719 -5.92 -39.44 3.65
C GLY A 719 -5.72 -40.69 2.81
N THR A 720 -6.49 -40.81 1.71
CA THR A 720 -6.39 -41.91 0.74
C THR A 720 -5.93 -41.38 -0.62
N PRO A 721 -4.61 -41.32 -0.90
CA PRO A 721 -4.09 -40.74 -2.15
C PRO A 721 -4.63 -41.37 -3.42
N GLY A 722 -4.96 -42.67 -3.40
CA GLY A 722 -5.49 -43.38 -4.58
C GLY A 722 -6.76 -42.78 -5.18
N TYR A 723 -7.55 -42.06 -4.38
CA TYR A 723 -8.78 -41.39 -4.83
C TYR A 723 -8.52 -40.25 -5.83
N VAL A 724 -7.31 -39.71 -5.92
CA VAL A 724 -6.99 -38.67 -6.94
C VAL A 724 -6.86 -39.24 -8.36
N THR A 725 -6.85 -40.56 -8.50
CA THR A 725 -6.57 -41.27 -9.75
C THR A 725 -7.61 -42.34 -10.08
N ASP A 726 -8.65 -42.54 -9.27
CA ASP A 726 -9.59 -43.66 -9.46
C ASP A 726 -10.75 -43.36 -10.43
N GLY A 727 -10.91 -42.08 -10.82
CA GLY A 727 -11.97 -41.62 -11.71
C GLY A 727 -13.34 -41.48 -11.04
N ASN A 728 -13.43 -41.56 -9.72
CA ASN A 728 -14.68 -41.47 -8.96
C ASN A 728 -14.81 -40.12 -8.23
N LEU A 729 -15.63 -39.23 -8.77
CA LEU A 729 -15.90 -37.90 -8.23
C LEU A 729 -16.61 -37.90 -6.85
N ALA A 730 -17.10 -39.05 -6.38
CA ALA A 730 -17.64 -39.20 -5.03
C ALA A 730 -16.55 -39.47 -3.97
N THR A 731 -15.30 -39.68 -4.39
CA THR A 731 -14.15 -39.87 -3.50
C THR A 731 -13.19 -38.68 -3.61
N ARG A 732 -12.45 -38.40 -2.52
CA ARG A 732 -11.47 -37.30 -2.49
C ARG A 732 -10.29 -37.64 -1.60
N TRP A 733 -9.10 -37.20 -1.98
CA TRP A 733 -7.97 -37.15 -1.07
C TRP A 733 -8.09 -35.91 -0.19
N ASP A 734 -8.05 -36.11 1.11
CA ASP A 734 -8.14 -35.07 2.13
C ASP A 734 -6.95 -35.26 3.09
N PRO A 735 -5.91 -34.42 3.00
CA PRO A 735 -4.72 -34.55 3.83
C PRO A 735 -4.91 -33.96 5.24
N GLY A 736 -6.00 -33.23 5.50
CA GLY A 736 -6.15 -32.35 6.66
C GLY A 736 -5.13 -31.19 6.68
N ASN A 737 -5.02 -30.50 7.81
CA ASN A 737 -4.02 -29.45 8.00
C ASN A 737 -2.60 -30.04 8.00
N THR A 738 -1.77 -29.64 7.05
CA THR A 738 -0.42 -30.19 6.85
C THR A 738 0.62 -29.09 6.70
N ALA A 739 1.85 -29.32 7.17
CA ALA A 739 2.92 -28.34 7.06
C ALA A 739 3.53 -28.29 5.65
N ALA A 740 4.23 -27.20 5.34
CA ALA A 740 5.06 -27.09 4.14
C ALA A 740 5.99 -28.32 4.00
N GLY A 741 6.12 -28.82 2.78
CA GLY A 741 6.83 -30.08 2.46
C GLY A 741 5.95 -31.33 2.47
N ALA A 742 4.69 -31.25 2.89
CA ALA A 742 3.70 -32.28 2.59
C ALA A 742 3.54 -32.44 1.07
N TYR A 743 3.31 -33.65 0.57
CA TYR A 743 3.17 -33.88 -0.87
C TYR A 743 2.18 -34.98 -1.24
N LEU A 744 1.64 -34.85 -2.45
CA LEU A 744 0.95 -35.90 -3.21
C LEU A 744 1.80 -36.25 -4.43
N GLN A 745 1.98 -37.53 -4.73
CA GLN A 745 2.75 -37.99 -5.87
C GLN A 745 2.02 -39.09 -6.64
N VAL A 746 1.99 -38.97 -7.97
CA VAL A 746 1.41 -39.95 -8.89
C VAL A 746 2.52 -40.57 -9.76
N ASN A 747 2.55 -41.90 -9.86
CA ASN A 747 3.40 -42.66 -10.78
C ASN A 747 2.61 -43.05 -12.02
N LEU A 748 2.88 -42.41 -13.15
CA LEU A 748 2.17 -42.59 -14.42
C LEU A 748 2.38 -43.99 -15.04
N GLY A 749 3.27 -44.81 -14.47
CA GLY A 749 3.54 -46.19 -14.92
C GLY A 749 4.54 -46.28 -16.08
N GLY A 750 4.90 -45.15 -16.68
CA GLY A 750 5.91 -45.01 -17.72
C GLY A 750 6.22 -43.53 -17.98
N PRO A 751 7.23 -43.21 -18.81
CA PRO A 751 7.51 -41.83 -19.20
C PRO A 751 6.44 -41.29 -20.17
N HIS A 752 5.94 -40.10 -19.89
CA HIS A 752 5.00 -39.34 -20.71
C HIS A 752 5.45 -37.88 -20.80
N ASN A 753 5.11 -37.18 -21.88
CA ASN A 753 5.28 -35.71 -21.92
C ASN A 753 4.07 -35.06 -21.28
N VAL A 754 4.22 -34.58 -20.04
CA VAL A 754 3.16 -33.91 -19.29
C VAL A 754 3.08 -32.45 -19.73
N ALA A 755 1.91 -32.06 -20.20
CA ALA A 755 1.65 -30.72 -20.74
C ALA A 755 0.47 -30.01 -20.04
N LEU A 756 -0.46 -30.77 -19.46
CA LEU A 756 -1.57 -30.28 -18.64
C LEU A 756 -1.70 -31.15 -17.38
N LEU A 757 -2.15 -30.52 -16.30
CA LEU A 757 -2.58 -31.18 -15.07
C LEU A 757 -3.87 -30.50 -14.62
N THR A 758 -4.94 -31.29 -14.47
CA THR A 758 -6.23 -30.80 -14.00
C THR A 758 -6.49 -31.32 -12.60
N LEU A 759 -6.70 -30.41 -11.66
CA LEU A 759 -7.15 -30.72 -10.31
C LEU A 759 -8.67 -30.59 -10.27
N VAL A 760 -9.34 -31.69 -9.94
CA VAL A 760 -10.81 -31.77 -9.86
C VAL A 760 -11.20 -31.92 -8.40
N GLN A 761 -12.22 -31.17 -7.96
CA GLN A 761 -12.76 -31.28 -6.61
C GLN A 761 -14.29 -31.38 -6.65
N ASN A 762 -14.82 -32.03 -5.62
CA ASN A 762 -16.25 -32.08 -5.32
C ASN A 762 -16.51 -31.24 -4.06
N GLY A 763 -17.28 -30.16 -4.21
CA GLY A 763 -17.59 -29.17 -3.15
C GLY A 763 -16.83 -27.85 -3.27
N TRP A 764 -17.11 -26.93 -2.34
CA TRP A 764 -16.59 -25.56 -2.35
C TRP A 764 -15.41 -25.40 -1.37
N ALA A 765 -14.23 -25.08 -1.93
CA ALA A 765 -12.93 -24.63 -1.38
C ALA A 765 -12.62 -24.79 0.13
N GLY A 766 -11.44 -25.36 0.43
CA GLY A 766 -10.79 -25.33 1.76
C GLY A 766 -9.87 -26.52 2.08
N ASP A 767 -9.99 -27.62 1.34
CA ASP A 767 -9.41 -28.92 1.74
C ASP A 767 -8.10 -29.30 0.99
N PHE A 768 -7.38 -28.32 0.43
CA PHE A 768 -6.12 -28.53 -0.33
C PHE A 768 -5.06 -27.50 0.06
N PHE A 769 -3.81 -27.73 -0.33
CA PHE A 769 -2.70 -26.81 -0.05
C PHE A 769 -3.01 -25.39 -0.55
N ALA A 770 -2.86 -24.39 0.31
CA ALA A 770 -3.02 -22.99 -0.08
C ALA A 770 -2.03 -22.60 -1.20
N GLN A 771 -0.73 -22.88 -1.01
CA GLN A 771 0.29 -22.70 -2.05
C GLN A 771 1.04 -24.00 -2.27
N PHE A 772 1.41 -24.26 -3.53
CA PHE A 772 2.12 -25.48 -3.87
C PHE A 772 2.93 -25.35 -5.15
N ARG A 773 3.94 -26.22 -5.26
CA ARG A 773 4.67 -26.44 -6.52
C ARG A 773 4.31 -27.79 -7.12
N ILE A 774 4.25 -27.83 -8.45
CA ILE A 774 4.09 -29.05 -9.24
C ILE A 774 5.44 -29.37 -9.86
N GLU A 775 5.98 -30.53 -9.51
CA GLU A 775 7.29 -31.00 -9.94
C GLU A 775 7.13 -32.30 -10.73
N THR A 776 7.99 -32.49 -11.72
CA THR A 776 8.02 -33.70 -12.55
C THR A 776 9.37 -34.41 -12.43
N SER A 777 9.38 -35.74 -12.44
CA SER A 777 10.61 -36.55 -12.39
C SER A 777 10.46 -37.84 -13.21
N LEU A 778 11.55 -38.31 -13.81
CA LEU A 778 11.62 -39.62 -14.47
C LEU A 778 11.94 -40.76 -13.49
N THR A 779 12.65 -40.47 -12.40
CA THR A 779 13.14 -41.47 -11.44
C THR A 779 12.25 -41.57 -10.21
N GLY A 780 11.58 -40.48 -9.83
CA GLY A 780 10.74 -40.38 -8.64
C GLY A 780 11.51 -40.12 -7.34
N ALA A 781 12.80 -39.74 -7.41
CA ALA A 781 13.62 -39.49 -6.22
C ALA A 781 13.35 -38.11 -5.59
N PHE A 782 13.12 -37.08 -6.41
CA PHE A 782 12.92 -35.68 -6.02
C PHE A 782 14.03 -35.16 -5.08
N ALA A 783 15.27 -35.49 -5.43
CA ALA A 783 16.49 -35.15 -4.70
C ALA A 783 17.41 -34.24 -5.53
N GLY A 784 16.81 -33.33 -6.30
CA GLY A 784 17.48 -32.34 -7.15
C GLY A 784 17.39 -32.64 -8.65
N GLU A 785 16.89 -33.81 -9.06
CA GLU A 785 16.73 -34.16 -10.48
C GLU A 785 15.40 -33.74 -11.10
N GLN A 786 14.44 -33.34 -10.26
CA GLN A 786 13.10 -32.97 -10.69
C GLN A 786 13.09 -31.62 -11.43
N THR A 787 12.11 -31.46 -12.32
CA THR A 787 11.82 -30.18 -12.98
C THR A 787 10.64 -29.51 -12.32
N LEU A 788 10.81 -28.26 -11.87
CA LEU A 788 9.69 -27.40 -11.47
C LEU A 788 8.85 -27.11 -12.71
N TRP A 789 7.61 -27.58 -12.72
CA TRP A 789 6.76 -27.58 -13.90
C TRP A 789 5.68 -26.49 -13.84
N ALA A 790 5.05 -26.30 -12.68
CA ALA A 790 4.10 -25.22 -12.44
C ALA A 790 4.08 -24.85 -10.94
N VAL A 791 3.49 -23.71 -10.62
CA VAL A 791 3.35 -23.21 -9.24
C VAL A 791 1.99 -22.57 -9.02
N GLU A 792 1.45 -22.77 -7.83
CA GLU A 792 0.36 -21.99 -7.27
C GLU A 792 0.96 -21.05 -6.21
N ARG A 793 0.99 -19.74 -6.51
CA ARG A 793 1.60 -18.70 -5.66
C ARG A 793 0.58 -17.78 -5.01
N VAL A 794 -0.67 -17.82 -5.47
CA VAL A 794 -1.69 -16.84 -5.11
C VAL A 794 -2.53 -17.34 -3.95
N GLY A 795 -2.80 -18.65 -3.94
CA GLY A 795 -3.68 -19.28 -2.96
C GLY A 795 -4.77 -20.07 -3.66
N TRP A 796 -4.88 -21.36 -3.36
CA TRP A 796 -5.88 -22.27 -3.96
C TRP A 796 -7.31 -21.75 -3.83
N GLY A 797 -7.67 -21.13 -2.69
CA GLY A 797 -8.99 -20.52 -2.50
C GLY A 797 -9.29 -19.42 -3.53
N ASN A 798 -8.34 -18.53 -3.80
CA ASN A 798 -8.49 -17.49 -4.82
C ASN A 798 -8.52 -18.11 -6.24
N THR A 799 -7.64 -19.06 -6.53
CA THR A 799 -7.59 -19.74 -7.83
C THR A 799 -8.89 -20.50 -8.14
N VAL A 800 -9.45 -21.24 -7.19
CA VAL A 800 -10.77 -21.86 -7.34
C VAL A 800 -11.86 -20.78 -7.47
N GLY A 801 -11.76 -19.69 -6.71
CA GLY A 801 -12.71 -18.56 -6.78
C GLY A 801 -12.77 -17.87 -8.15
N THR A 802 -11.66 -17.87 -8.91
CA THR A 802 -11.50 -17.03 -10.11
C THR A 802 -11.21 -17.80 -11.39
N ARG A 803 -10.49 -18.93 -11.33
CA ARG A 803 -9.99 -19.67 -12.50
C ARG A 803 -10.64 -21.03 -12.68
N ARG A 804 -11.61 -21.40 -11.85
CA ARG A 804 -12.32 -22.68 -11.97
C ARG A 804 -13.16 -22.74 -13.25
N ASP A 805 -13.28 -23.93 -13.77
CA ASP A 805 -14.42 -24.32 -14.60
C ASP A 805 -15.37 -25.17 -13.74
N ILE A 806 -16.66 -25.21 -14.10
CA ILE A 806 -17.70 -25.93 -13.35
C ILE A 806 -18.44 -26.84 -14.33
N ASP A 807 -18.73 -28.08 -13.93
CA ASP A 807 -19.54 -28.99 -14.72
C ASP A 807 -20.98 -28.45 -14.86
N PRO A 808 -21.48 -28.20 -16.08
CA PRO A 808 -22.88 -27.81 -16.27
C PRO A 808 -23.91 -28.86 -15.83
N ALA A 809 -23.51 -30.13 -15.70
CA ALA A 809 -24.38 -31.21 -15.23
C ALA A 809 -24.39 -31.34 -13.69
N ASP A 810 -23.35 -30.90 -13.00
CA ASP A 810 -23.25 -30.92 -11.54
C ASP A 810 -22.38 -29.75 -11.03
N GLU A 811 -23.02 -28.69 -10.53
CA GLU A 811 -22.32 -27.47 -10.11
C GLU A 811 -21.40 -27.66 -8.88
N ASN A 812 -21.41 -28.84 -8.24
CA ASN A 812 -20.45 -29.19 -7.18
C ASN A 812 -19.10 -29.67 -7.72
N ILE A 813 -19.04 -30.04 -9.00
CA ILE A 813 -17.81 -30.50 -9.64
C ILE A 813 -17.13 -29.31 -10.30
N VAL A 814 -15.96 -28.97 -9.77
CA VAL A 814 -15.16 -27.87 -10.31
C VAL A 814 -13.74 -28.33 -10.56
N TRP A 815 -13.07 -27.70 -11.52
CA TRP A 815 -11.67 -28.01 -11.80
C TRP A 815 -10.85 -26.79 -12.15
N VAL A 816 -9.55 -26.90 -11.89
CA VAL A 816 -8.54 -25.93 -12.29
C VAL A 816 -7.49 -26.66 -13.11
N THR A 817 -7.16 -26.10 -14.27
CA THR A 817 -6.13 -26.64 -15.15
C THR A 817 -4.85 -25.81 -15.00
N TYR A 818 -3.75 -26.51 -14.74
CA TYR A 818 -2.38 -26.00 -14.85
C TYR A 818 -1.81 -26.49 -16.18
N ALA A 819 -1.19 -25.58 -16.92
CA ALA A 819 -0.44 -25.88 -18.13
C ALA A 819 1.04 -25.58 -17.91
N GLY A 820 1.89 -26.23 -18.71
CA GLY A 820 3.33 -25.99 -18.69
C GLY A 820 3.96 -26.40 -20.01
N VAL A 821 5.26 -26.15 -20.16
CA VAL A 821 6.01 -26.68 -21.30
C VAL A 821 5.99 -28.22 -21.23
N PRO A 822 5.69 -28.94 -22.33
CA PRO A 822 5.68 -30.40 -22.33
C PRO A 822 6.99 -30.97 -21.80
N THR A 823 6.91 -31.66 -20.67
CA THR A 823 8.09 -32.15 -19.94
C THR A 823 7.99 -33.66 -19.74
N ALA A 824 9.07 -34.38 -20.05
CA ALA A 824 9.12 -35.83 -19.88
C ALA A 824 9.08 -36.20 -18.39
N ALA A 825 8.06 -36.95 -17.98
CA ALA A 825 7.81 -37.31 -16.60
C ALA A 825 7.26 -38.74 -16.49
N ARG A 826 7.71 -39.46 -15.47
CA ARG A 826 7.05 -40.68 -14.99
C ARG A 826 6.32 -40.43 -13.67
N TYR A 827 6.80 -39.47 -12.90
CA TYR A 827 6.27 -39.06 -11.62
C TYR A 827 5.88 -37.59 -11.68
N VAL A 828 4.71 -37.28 -11.15
CA VAL A 828 4.27 -35.91 -10.89
C VAL A 828 4.06 -35.78 -9.39
N ARG A 829 4.63 -34.74 -8.77
CA ARG A 829 4.49 -34.45 -7.34
C ARG A 829 3.94 -33.04 -7.16
N ILE A 830 2.96 -32.90 -6.29
CA ILE A 830 2.43 -31.62 -5.81
C ILE A 830 2.92 -31.48 -4.37
N THR A 831 3.75 -30.47 -4.11
CA THR A 831 4.38 -30.24 -2.81
C THR A 831 3.82 -28.94 -2.22
N CYS A 832 3.30 -29.03 -1.00
CA CYS A 832 2.83 -27.91 -0.19
C CYS A 832 3.97 -26.93 0.11
N GLU A 833 3.77 -25.66 -0.21
CA GLU A 833 4.61 -24.53 0.20
C GLU A 833 3.97 -23.77 1.37
N GLU A 834 2.63 -23.70 1.37
CA GLU A 834 1.82 -23.10 2.42
C GLU A 834 0.53 -23.91 2.59
N ALA A 835 0.16 -24.17 3.85
CA ALA A 835 -0.95 -25.02 4.26
C ALA A 835 -2.30 -24.38 3.97
#